data_AF-A0A194UUH8-F1
#
_entry.id   AF-A0A194UUH8-F1
#
_cell.length_a   1.000
_cell.length_b   1.000
_cell.length_c   1.000
_cell.angle_alpha   90.00
_cell.angle_beta   90.00
_cell.angle_gamma   90.00
#
_symmetry.space_group_name_H-M   'P 1'
#
loop_
_entity.id
_entity.type
_entity.pdbx_description
1 polymer ?
#
loop_
_entity_poly.entity_id
_entity_poly.type
_entity_poly.pdbx_seq_one_letter_code
_entity_poly.pdbx_strand_id
1 'polypeptide(L)'
;MAPDRGDDGAGYDRLGTDEGHPSEGATPSSQQRAHESDLSQGGQGDEHSVPSSSLVVAKPGLDVEGRSFTVRGVAAGLLVGLVICFSNMYFGLQTGWVSMMTMPASLMGFGIFKTLSRHLQFPFSPVENVLVQTVAGSMAIMPLGCGFVGVLPAMNYLLKDEEQGPINLSTWQLVVWSLGLCYFGVVFAVPLRRQVIIREKLKFPSGFSTAVLISVLHGKTGLVKDDSAPCQRQEAHIVPEGFGGRVDASGNADASADEEGAALRKEQWKANVKILLTCFLTSGLYTFATYFFPVLRDLPIFGATAASTWLWTLNPSLAYVGQGIVMGPVTTLHMLLGAVIGWGILSPLAKYKGWAPGKISDWETGSKGWIVWTSLAIMLADAVVSLGYLATRPLLQRMAKAGHKLHHKLQTSDTALSRFLPSSPSQRGYSTLQHQEDDAGSIPPPSPLSGPNHPRFSPSDDEDQEQTAISHILQDADEDDAPASQQISNRIVVIGLILSVAFCVLCIHTVFGSLVPLYATISAVLMALVLSIMGVRALGETDLNPVSGISKLAQLFFALIVPQSHPTSVLINLVAGAVSEAGALQAGDLMQDLKTGHLLGAAPKAQFWGQVIGATVGAVVSAFIYKLYTAVYTIPGSLFQVPTAYVWIFTARLVTGQGLPHMAREWAVGFAVLFALTTMVRIYAAGKSWLRFVPGGIAVAVGMYNVPSFTLARTVGGLVAWWWRRTPGRDDTPLIVLASGFILGEGFLSIVNLLMESAGVPHL
;
A
#
# COMPACT_ATOMS: atom_id res chain seq x y z
N MET A 1 -22.47 -28.25 -47.07
CA MET A 1 -22.06 -28.98 -48.28
C MET A 1 -20.73 -28.40 -48.71
N ALA A 2 -19.65 -29.16 -48.54
CA ALA A 2 -18.37 -28.93 -49.23
C ALA A 2 -18.57 -29.25 -50.74
N PRO A 3 -17.64 -28.93 -51.68
CA PRO A 3 -16.19 -29.20 -51.56
C PRO A 3 -15.26 -28.13 -52.21
N ASP A 4 -13.99 -28.05 -51.77
CA ASP A 4 -12.74 -28.50 -52.48
C ASP A 4 -12.41 -27.73 -53.78
N ARG A 5 -11.17 -27.55 -54.23
CA ARG A 5 -9.78 -27.55 -53.73
C ARG A 5 -8.97 -27.02 -54.94
N GLY A 6 -7.79 -26.47 -54.69
CA GLY A 6 -6.96 -25.82 -55.71
C GLY A 6 -6.26 -26.75 -56.69
N ASP A 7 -5.59 -26.17 -57.67
CA ASP A 7 -4.17 -26.40 -57.99
C ASP A 7 -3.77 -25.41 -59.10
N ASP A 8 -2.68 -24.67 -58.92
CA ASP A 8 -2.02 -23.92 -60.00
C ASP A 8 -0.52 -24.18 -59.88
N GLY A 9 -0.03 -25.02 -60.79
CA GLY A 9 1.37 -25.36 -60.96
C GLY A 9 1.92 -24.83 -62.29
N ALA A 10 3.10 -24.20 -62.17
CA ALA A 10 4.21 -24.19 -63.12
C ALA A 10 4.04 -23.58 -64.53
N GLY A 11 4.90 -22.57 -64.80
CA GLY A 11 6.01 -22.81 -65.72
C GLY A 11 6.11 -21.98 -67.00
N TYR A 12 7.21 -21.20 -67.04
CA TYR A 12 8.16 -21.03 -68.14
C TYR A 12 7.95 -19.99 -69.27
N ASP A 13 9.01 -19.14 -69.38
CA ASP A 13 9.72 -18.67 -70.58
C ASP A 13 9.00 -17.67 -71.53
N ARG A 14 9.56 -16.52 -71.99
CA ARG A 14 10.89 -16.31 -72.58
C ARG A 14 11.07 -14.86 -73.09
N LEU A 15 12.33 -14.41 -73.05
CA LEU A 15 13.13 -13.69 -74.09
C LEU A 15 13.01 -12.17 -74.39
N GLY A 16 14.22 -11.57 -74.40
CA GLY A 16 14.68 -10.51 -75.32
C GLY A 16 15.49 -9.39 -74.63
N THR A 17 16.79 -9.52 -74.29
CA THR A 17 18.07 -9.39 -75.06
C THR A 17 18.44 -7.99 -75.58
N ASP A 18 19.57 -7.44 -75.09
CA ASP A 18 20.75 -6.91 -75.82
C ASP A 18 21.64 -6.11 -74.82
N GLU A 19 22.81 -6.59 -74.39
CA GLU A 19 24.17 -6.63 -75.00
C GLU A 19 25.02 -5.35 -74.82
N GLY A 20 26.26 -5.52 -74.29
CA GLY A 20 27.34 -4.52 -74.32
C GLY A 20 28.37 -4.58 -73.17
N HIS A 21 29.48 -5.31 -73.36
CA HIS A 21 30.73 -5.33 -72.54
C HIS A 21 31.83 -4.47 -73.24
N PRO A 22 33.12 -4.31 -72.78
CA PRO A 22 33.82 -4.61 -71.51
C PRO A 22 34.90 -3.55 -71.05
N SER A 23 35.68 -3.89 -70.02
CA SER A 23 37.16 -3.70 -69.83
C SER A 23 37.77 -2.66 -68.85
N GLU A 24 38.53 -3.22 -67.89
CA GLU A 24 39.89 -2.89 -67.36
C GLU A 24 40.19 -1.67 -66.46
N GLY A 25 40.95 -1.93 -65.37
CA GLY A 25 41.79 -0.92 -64.71
C GLY A 25 42.17 -1.10 -63.22
N ALA A 26 43.15 -1.98 -62.94
CA ALA A 26 44.24 -1.87 -61.95
C ALA A 26 44.05 -1.39 -60.47
N THR A 27 44.47 -2.25 -59.53
CA THR A 27 44.99 -1.95 -58.15
C THR A 27 46.51 -1.66 -58.17
N PRO A 28 47.33 -1.53 -57.08
CA PRO A 28 47.12 -1.57 -55.61
C PRO A 28 48.02 -0.57 -54.77
N SER A 29 48.15 -0.83 -53.45
CA SER A 29 49.22 -0.47 -52.48
C SER A 29 49.02 0.81 -51.66
N SER A 30 49.37 0.93 -50.37
CA SER A 30 49.95 0.05 -49.33
C SER A 30 50.10 0.88 -48.04
N GLN A 31 49.93 0.32 -46.85
CA GLN A 31 51.02 0.17 -45.84
C GLN A 31 50.51 -0.30 -44.47
N GLN A 32 51.21 -1.34 -44.00
CA GLN A 32 51.14 -2.01 -42.70
C GLN A 32 51.74 -1.17 -41.57
N ARG A 33 51.36 -1.48 -40.32
CA ARG A 33 52.34 -1.93 -39.33
C ARG A 33 51.74 -2.84 -38.28
N ALA A 34 52.48 -3.91 -38.01
CA ALA A 34 52.23 -5.01 -37.11
C ALA A 34 53.11 -4.91 -35.84
N HIS A 35 52.77 -5.69 -34.82
CA HIS A 35 53.65 -6.53 -33.99
C HIS A 35 52.72 -7.47 -33.19
N GLU A 36 52.64 -8.77 -33.50
CA GLU A 36 53.50 -9.90 -33.03
C GLU A 36 53.48 -10.03 -31.49
N SER A 37 52.75 -10.97 -30.88
CA SER A 37 52.89 -12.45 -30.83
C SER A 37 53.98 -12.93 -29.88
N ASP A 38 53.58 -13.73 -28.88
CA ASP A 38 54.40 -14.87 -28.47
C ASP A 38 53.55 -16.03 -27.95
N LEU A 39 53.94 -17.21 -28.41
CA LEU A 39 53.37 -18.54 -28.18
C LEU A 39 54.16 -19.25 -27.06
N SER A 40 53.51 -20.15 -26.32
CA SER A 40 54.09 -21.49 -26.06
C SER A 40 53.06 -22.47 -25.49
N GLN A 41 53.21 -23.70 -25.94
CA GLN A 41 52.33 -24.86 -25.81
C GLN A 41 52.59 -25.69 -24.55
N GLY A 42 51.59 -26.47 -24.13
CA GLY A 42 51.77 -27.91 -23.90
C GLY A 42 51.51 -28.45 -22.49
N GLY A 43 50.59 -29.42 -22.38
CA GLY A 43 50.55 -30.38 -21.26
C GLY A 43 49.15 -30.85 -20.86
N GLN A 44 48.74 -32.03 -21.34
CA GLN A 44 47.58 -32.80 -20.86
C GLN A 44 47.86 -33.44 -19.49
N GLY A 45 46.82 -33.51 -18.64
CA GLY A 45 46.75 -34.33 -17.44
C GLY A 45 45.40 -34.17 -16.75
N ASP A 46 44.51 -35.16 -16.92
CA ASP A 46 43.23 -35.28 -16.22
C ASP A 46 43.44 -35.45 -14.71
N GLU A 47 42.76 -34.65 -13.89
CA GLU A 47 42.26 -35.07 -12.58
C GLU A 47 41.12 -34.15 -12.13
N HIS A 48 39.98 -34.78 -11.83
CA HIS A 48 38.75 -34.15 -11.38
C HIS A 48 38.96 -33.26 -10.14
N SER A 49 38.68 -31.96 -10.26
CA SER A 49 38.35 -31.11 -9.12
C SER A 49 37.21 -30.16 -9.47
N VAL A 50 36.22 -30.16 -8.57
CA VAL A 50 34.90 -29.52 -8.66
C VAL A 50 35.02 -28.03 -9.03
N PRO A 51 34.33 -27.53 -10.07
CA PRO A 51 34.29 -26.09 -10.29
C PRO A 51 33.47 -25.48 -9.15
N SER A 52 34.12 -24.61 -8.39
CA SER A 52 33.49 -23.70 -7.44
C SER A 52 32.36 -23.01 -8.20
N SER A 53 31.11 -23.26 -7.80
CA SER A 53 29.93 -22.61 -8.34
C SER A 53 30.03 -21.11 -8.03
N SER A 54 30.65 -20.38 -8.94
CA SER A 54 30.53 -18.94 -9.02
C SER A 54 29.05 -18.66 -9.22
N LEU A 55 28.44 -18.06 -8.20
CA LEU A 55 27.08 -17.55 -8.24
C LEU A 55 26.98 -16.65 -9.48
N VAL A 56 26.30 -17.12 -10.52
CA VAL A 56 25.87 -16.24 -11.61
C VAL A 56 24.73 -15.41 -11.04
N VAL A 57 25.11 -14.27 -10.48
CA VAL A 57 24.19 -13.18 -10.15
C VAL A 57 23.56 -12.76 -11.49
N ALA A 58 22.25 -13.00 -11.62
CA ALA A 58 21.49 -12.50 -12.76
C ALA A 58 21.52 -10.96 -12.70
N LYS A 59 22.14 -10.32 -13.71
CA LYS A 59 22.16 -8.87 -13.86
C LYS A 59 20.73 -8.30 -13.89
N PRO A 60 20.36 -7.30 -13.08
CA PRO A 60 19.16 -6.51 -13.29
C PRO A 60 19.43 -5.48 -14.39
N GLY A 61 19.62 -5.98 -15.61
CA GLY A 61 19.75 -5.20 -16.83
C GLY A 61 18.93 -5.84 -17.96
N LEU A 62 17.82 -6.50 -17.61
CA LEU A 62 16.85 -6.96 -18.59
C LEU A 62 16.25 -5.71 -19.25
N ASP A 63 16.52 -5.52 -20.54
CA ASP A 63 15.75 -4.62 -21.39
C ASP A 63 14.26 -4.96 -21.23
N VAL A 64 13.58 -4.24 -20.35
CA VAL A 64 12.16 -4.51 -20.09
C VAL A 64 11.38 -4.06 -21.32
N GLU A 65 10.88 -5.05 -22.07
CA GLU A 65 10.08 -4.81 -23.27
C GLU A 65 8.88 -3.89 -22.97
N GLY A 66 8.91 -2.70 -23.54
CA GLY A 66 7.77 -1.78 -23.56
C GLY A 66 8.05 -0.42 -22.93
N ARG A 67 7.25 0.58 -23.32
CA ARG A 67 7.35 1.94 -22.77
C ARG A 67 6.61 2.00 -21.45
N SER A 68 7.30 2.36 -20.36
CA SER A 68 6.65 2.52 -19.04
C SER A 68 5.66 3.68 -19.01
N PHE A 69 5.76 4.66 -19.92
CA PHE A 69 4.81 5.76 -20.05
C PHE A 69 4.15 5.76 -21.43
N THR A 70 2.84 5.62 -21.48
CA THR A 70 2.06 5.65 -22.73
C THR A 70 0.76 6.43 -22.55
N VAL A 71 0.35 7.16 -23.60
CA VAL A 71 -0.90 7.92 -23.59
C VAL A 71 -2.12 6.98 -23.51
N ARG A 72 -2.08 5.85 -24.22
CA ARG A 72 -3.14 4.83 -24.18
C ARG A 72 -3.28 4.22 -22.77
N GLY A 73 -2.17 3.98 -22.07
CA GLY A 73 -2.17 3.47 -20.71
C GLY A 73 -2.76 4.48 -19.73
N VAL A 74 -2.41 5.77 -19.86
CA VAL A 74 -3.03 6.84 -19.08
C VAL A 74 -4.54 6.93 -19.34
N ALA A 75 -4.97 6.91 -20.60
CA ALA A 75 -6.39 6.98 -20.96
C ALA A 75 -7.19 5.79 -20.39
N ALA A 76 -6.66 4.57 -20.52
CA ALA A 76 -7.29 3.38 -19.94
C ALA A 76 -7.31 3.44 -18.40
N GLY A 77 -6.22 3.90 -17.79
CA GLY A 77 -6.13 4.11 -16.34
C GLY A 77 -7.16 5.11 -15.83
N LEU A 78 -7.35 6.24 -16.51
CA LEU A 78 -8.37 7.23 -16.15
C LEU A 78 -9.80 6.68 -16.32
N LEU A 79 -10.06 5.91 -17.38
CA LEU A 79 -11.38 5.27 -17.58
C LEU A 79 -11.71 4.28 -16.47
N VAL A 80 -10.76 3.41 -16.11
CA VAL A 80 -10.91 2.45 -15.02
C VAL A 80 -11.02 3.18 -13.68
N GLY A 81 -10.15 4.18 -13.45
CA GLY A 81 -10.16 5.02 -12.26
C GLY A 81 -11.48 5.75 -12.07
N LEU A 82 -12.15 6.19 -13.13
CA LEU A 82 -13.46 6.84 -13.06
C LEU A 82 -14.53 5.93 -12.46
N VAL A 83 -14.62 4.68 -12.93
CA VAL A 83 -15.59 3.69 -12.43
C VAL A 83 -15.34 3.40 -10.95
N ILE A 84 -14.07 3.23 -10.57
CA ILE A 84 -13.70 2.99 -9.18
C ILE A 84 -13.96 4.23 -8.31
N CYS A 85 -13.73 5.44 -8.84
CA CYS A 85 -13.97 6.70 -8.14
C CYS A 85 -15.45 6.86 -7.75
N PHE A 86 -16.38 6.56 -8.67
CA PHE A 86 -17.82 6.51 -8.35
C PHE A 86 -18.14 5.49 -7.25
N SER A 87 -17.57 4.29 -7.36
CA SER A 87 -17.75 3.21 -6.38
C SER A 87 -17.26 3.65 -4.99
N ASN A 88 -16.08 4.26 -4.93
CA ASN A 88 -15.46 4.74 -3.70
C ASN A 88 -16.20 5.92 -3.08
N MET A 89 -16.75 6.84 -3.88
CA MET A 89 -17.62 7.90 -3.35
C MET A 89 -18.88 7.31 -2.73
N TYR A 90 -19.54 6.36 -3.42
CA TYR A 90 -20.74 5.69 -2.94
C TYR A 90 -20.51 4.97 -1.60
N PHE A 91 -19.53 4.04 -1.54
CA PHE A 91 -19.25 3.29 -0.32
C PHE A 91 -18.66 4.15 0.80
N GLY A 92 -17.90 5.18 0.45
CA GLY A 92 -17.33 6.13 1.39
C GLY A 92 -18.40 6.95 2.09
N LEU A 93 -19.37 7.51 1.36
CA LEU A 93 -20.48 8.25 1.96
C LEU A 93 -21.44 7.34 2.74
N GLN A 94 -21.62 6.09 2.29
CA GLN A 94 -22.54 5.15 2.92
C GLN A 94 -21.99 4.54 4.21
N THR A 95 -20.74 4.08 4.18
CA THR A 95 -20.14 3.26 5.25
C THR A 95 -18.81 3.77 5.78
N GLY A 96 -18.28 4.84 5.20
CA GLY A 96 -16.96 5.37 5.58
C GLY A 96 -15.77 4.57 5.08
N TRP A 97 -15.97 3.59 4.18
CA TRP A 97 -14.92 2.71 3.67
C TRP A 97 -14.60 3.00 2.20
N VAL A 98 -13.32 3.04 1.87
CA VAL A 98 -12.76 3.29 0.54
C VAL A 98 -11.59 2.32 0.33
N SER A 99 -11.39 1.84 -0.90
CA SER A 99 -10.26 0.97 -1.25
C SER A 99 -9.50 1.47 -2.48
N MET A 100 -8.18 1.24 -2.49
CA MET A 100 -7.30 1.61 -3.60
C MET A 100 -7.56 0.76 -4.85
N MET A 101 -8.07 -0.47 -4.70
CA MET A 101 -8.46 -1.38 -5.79
C MET A 101 -7.42 -1.52 -6.92
N THR A 102 -6.13 -1.58 -6.58
CA THR A 102 -5.00 -1.66 -7.53
C THR A 102 -4.97 -2.95 -8.33
N MET A 103 -5.12 -4.11 -7.68
CA MET A 103 -5.22 -5.41 -8.37
C MET A 103 -6.39 -5.46 -9.37
N PRO A 104 -7.62 -5.07 -9.00
CA PRO A 104 -8.74 -4.96 -9.95
C PRO A 104 -8.49 -3.97 -11.08
N ALA A 105 -7.85 -2.84 -10.79
CA ALA A 105 -7.52 -1.84 -11.80
C ALA A 105 -6.58 -2.42 -12.87
N SER A 106 -5.55 -3.15 -12.45
CA SER A 106 -4.65 -3.89 -13.34
C SER A 106 -5.39 -4.95 -14.18
N LEU A 107 -6.30 -5.71 -13.54
CA LEU A 107 -7.10 -6.74 -14.21
C LEU A 107 -8.02 -6.15 -15.29
N MET A 108 -8.71 -5.05 -14.98
CA MET A 108 -9.57 -4.33 -15.92
C MET A 108 -8.76 -3.69 -17.04
N GLY A 109 -7.64 -3.05 -16.71
CA GLY A 109 -6.69 -2.50 -17.69
C GLY A 109 -6.25 -3.56 -18.69
N PHE A 110 -5.78 -4.71 -18.20
CA PHE A 110 -5.43 -5.84 -19.04
C PHE A 110 -6.60 -6.35 -19.87
N GLY A 111 -7.81 -6.46 -19.29
CA GLY A 111 -9.02 -6.87 -20.01
C GLY A 111 -9.38 -5.95 -21.18
N ILE A 112 -9.26 -4.63 -20.99
CA ILE A 112 -9.45 -3.61 -22.04
C ILE A 112 -8.46 -3.87 -23.18
N PHE A 113 -7.16 -3.87 -22.90
CA PHE A 113 -6.14 -4.04 -23.94
C PHE A 113 -6.16 -5.43 -24.59
N LYS A 114 -6.56 -6.48 -23.86
CA LYS A 114 -6.76 -7.82 -24.42
C LYS A 114 -7.90 -7.82 -25.44
N THR A 115 -9.00 -7.15 -25.15
CA THR A 115 -10.17 -7.04 -26.04
C THR A 115 -9.83 -6.19 -27.28
N LEU A 116 -9.07 -5.12 -27.07
CA LEU A 116 -8.59 -4.23 -28.13
C LEU A 116 -7.37 -4.77 -28.88
N SER A 117 -6.81 -5.92 -28.51
CA SER A 117 -5.54 -6.45 -29.04
C SER A 117 -5.46 -6.52 -30.56
N ARG A 118 -6.57 -6.83 -31.24
CA ARG A 118 -6.65 -6.86 -32.72
C ARG A 118 -6.45 -5.50 -33.39
N HIS A 119 -6.67 -4.41 -32.64
CA HIS A 119 -6.58 -3.03 -33.13
C HIS A 119 -5.34 -2.30 -32.61
N LEU A 120 -4.50 -2.95 -31.79
CA LEU A 120 -3.31 -2.34 -31.24
C LEU A 120 -2.10 -2.61 -32.12
N GLN A 121 -1.39 -1.56 -32.51
CA GLN A 121 -0.12 -1.67 -33.25
C GLN A 121 1.00 -2.27 -32.41
N PHE A 122 0.99 -2.04 -31.10
CA PHE A 122 2.01 -2.52 -30.16
C PHE A 122 1.36 -3.37 -29.06
N PRO A 123 2.00 -4.47 -28.61
CA PRO A 123 1.48 -5.29 -27.54
C PRO A 123 1.40 -4.51 -26.23
N PHE A 124 0.48 -4.92 -25.35
CA PHE A 124 0.34 -4.37 -24.01
C PHE A 124 1.38 -5.02 -23.09
N SER A 125 2.29 -4.21 -22.54
CA SER A 125 3.41 -4.71 -21.73
C SER A 125 3.11 -4.71 -20.22
N PRO A 126 3.85 -5.49 -19.40
CA PRO A 126 3.68 -5.48 -17.94
C PRO A 126 3.90 -4.09 -17.34
N VAL A 127 4.93 -3.37 -17.80
CA VAL A 127 5.26 -2.01 -17.31
C VAL A 127 4.19 -0.99 -17.70
N GLU A 128 3.51 -1.19 -18.82
CA GLU A 128 2.37 -0.35 -19.20
C GLU A 128 1.15 -0.65 -18.32
N ASN A 129 0.97 -1.91 -17.90
CA ASN A 129 -0.07 -2.27 -16.93
C ASN A 129 0.18 -1.67 -15.55
N VAL A 130 1.44 -1.59 -15.10
CA VAL A 130 1.81 -0.83 -13.91
C VAL A 130 1.36 0.63 -14.03
N LEU A 131 1.59 1.28 -15.18
CA LEU A 131 1.12 2.64 -15.41
C LEU A 131 -0.42 2.76 -15.32
N VAL A 132 -1.15 1.85 -15.95
CA VAL A 132 -2.63 1.81 -15.90
C VAL A 132 -3.10 1.70 -14.45
N GLN A 133 -2.50 0.79 -13.69
CA GLN A 133 -2.81 0.57 -12.27
C GLN A 133 -2.50 1.80 -11.41
N THR A 134 -1.35 2.45 -11.63
CA THR A 134 -0.98 3.67 -10.89
C THR A 134 -1.92 4.84 -11.18
N VAL A 135 -2.25 5.08 -12.45
CA VAL A 135 -3.18 6.16 -12.83
C VAL A 135 -4.59 5.88 -12.29
N ALA A 136 -5.08 4.65 -12.41
CA ALA A 136 -6.40 4.27 -11.92
C ALA A 136 -6.50 4.34 -10.39
N GLY A 137 -5.51 3.79 -9.67
CA GLY A 137 -5.48 3.77 -8.20
C GLY A 137 -5.42 5.17 -7.60
N SER A 138 -4.54 6.03 -8.13
CA SER A 138 -4.42 7.43 -7.68
C SER A 138 -5.68 8.26 -7.93
N MET A 139 -6.38 8.03 -9.05
CA MET A 139 -7.69 8.65 -9.30
C MET A 139 -8.77 8.12 -8.35
N ALA A 140 -8.79 6.80 -8.14
CA ALA A 140 -9.79 6.10 -7.36
C ALA A 140 -9.83 6.49 -5.88
N ILE A 141 -8.68 6.83 -5.30
CA ILE A 141 -8.54 7.12 -3.87
C ILE A 141 -8.88 8.59 -3.51
N MET A 142 -9.01 9.48 -4.50
CA MET A 142 -9.28 10.91 -4.29
C MET A 142 -10.54 11.23 -3.46
N PRO A 143 -11.64 10.45 -3.49
CA PRO A 143 -12.78 10.65 -2.58
C PRO A 143 -12.37 10.64 -1.10
N LEU A 144 -11.42 9.77 -0.72
CA LEU A 144 -10.85 9.75 0.63
C LEU A 144 -9.81 10.85 0.80
N GLY A 145 -8.81 10.93 -0.10
CA GLY A 145 -7.68 11.85 0.03
C GLY A 145 -8.06 13.34 0.04
N CYS A 146 -9.13 13.73 -0.63
CA CYS A 146 -9.63 15.10 -0.64
C CYS A 146 -10.70 15.38 0.45
N GLY A 147 -11.03 14.36 1.26
CA GLY A 147 -11.95 14.49 2.39
C GLY A 147 -13.45 14.43 2.06
N PHE A 148 -13.85 14.03 0.84
CA PHE A 148 -15.25 14.01 0.41
C PHE A 148 -16.13 13.03 1.18
N VAL A 149 -15.53 12.00 1.78
CA VAL A 149 -16.24 10.96 2.53
C VAL A 149 -16.30 11.23 4.05
N GLY A 150 -15.60 12.25 4.53
CA GLY A 150 -15.43 12.52 5.96
C GLY A 150 -15.42 14.01 6.30
N VAL A 151 -14.29 14.68 6.05
CA VAL A 151 -14.05 16.08 6.44
C VAL A 151 -15.05 17.03 5.79
N LEU A 152 -15.28 16.92 4.48
CA LEU A 152 -16.17 17.83 3.77
C LEU A 152 -17.63 17.67 4.19
N PRO A 153 -18.22 16.45 4.31
CA PRO A 153 -19.54 16.31 4.91
C PRO A 153 -19.60 16.81 6.36
N ALA A 154 -18.52 16.65 7.15
CA ALA A 154 -18.47 17.19 8.51
C ALA A 154 -18.58 18.72 8.51
N MET A 155 -17.88 19.38 7.60
CA MET A 155 -17.91 20.84 7.46
C MET A 155 -19.22 21.35 6.85
N ASN A 156 -19.76 20.64 5.86
CA ASN A 156 -20.94 21.06 5.10
C ASN A 156 -22.25 20.82 5.87
N TYR A 157 -22.29 19.83 6.76
CA TYR A 157 -23.53 19.41 7.42
C TYR A 157 -23.49 19.33 8.93
N LEU A 158 -22.30 19.20 9.57
CA LEU A 158 -22.20 18.88 11.00
C LEU A 158 -21.58 20.00 11.85
N LEU A 159 -20.97 21.02 11.24
CA LEU A 159 -20.53 22.22 11.97
C LEU A 159 -21.75 23.03 12.45
N LYS A 160 -21.67 23.55 13.68
CA LYS A 160 -22.70 24.39 14.29
C LYS A 160 -22.50 25.86 13.93
N ASP A 161 -23.56 26.66 14.08
CA ASP A 161 -23.52 28.12 13.89
C ASP A 161 -22.46 28.79 14.77
N GLU A 162 -22.30 28.32 16.01
CA GLU A 162 -21.29 28.77 16.97
C GLU A 162 -19.84 28.51 16.49
N GLU A 163 -19.66 27.51 15.61
CA GLU A 163 -18.37 27.08 15.05
C GLU A 163 -18.12 27.70 13.66
N GLN A 164 -18.92 28.71 13.25
CA GLN A 164 -18.90 29.33 11.91
C GLN A 164 -19.27 28.37 10.77
N GLY A 165 -20.13 27.39 11.03
CA GLY A 165 -20.71 26.52 9.98
C GLY A 165 -22.23 26.60 9.94
N PRO A 166 -22.89 25.81 9.07
CA PRO A 166 -22.33 24.90 8.07
C PRO A 166 -21.62 25.63 6.91
N ILE A 167 -20.53 25.04 6.38
CA ILE A 167 -19.74 25.63 5.29
C ILE A 167 -20.06 24.92 3.98
N ASN A 168 -20.88 25.57 3.14
CA ASN A 168 -21.18 25.07 1.80
C ASN A 168 -20.19 25.62 0.78
N LEU A 169 -19.21 24.79 0.41
CA LEU A 169 -18.25 25.13 -0.62
C LEU A 169 -18.86 24.99 -2.02
N SER A 170 -18.64 25.99 -2.86
CA SER A 170 -18.96 25.90 -4.29
C SER A 170 -18.13 24.80 -4.97
N THR A 171 -18.58 24.29 -6.12
CA THR A 171 -17.85 23.27 -6.88
C THR A 171 -16.43 23.73 -7.21
N TRP A 172 -16.25 25.01 -7.54
CA TRP A 172 -14.92 25.58 -7.79
C TRP A 172 -14.03 25.55 -6.54
N GLN A 173 -14.55 25.93 -5.38
CA GLN A 173 -13.80 25.86 -4.12
C GLN A 173 -13.43 24.42 -3.75
N LEU A 174 -14.31 23.44 -4.02
CA LEU A 174 -13.99 22.03 -3.83
C LEU A 174 -12.87 21.55 -4.76
N VAL A 175 -12.87 21.99 -6.02
CA VAL A 175 -11.79 21.69 -6.97
C VAL A 175 -10.47 22.30 -6.50
N VAL A 176 -10.47 23.59 -6.13
CA VAL A 176 -9.26 24.28 -5.64
C VAL A 176 -8.72 23.62 -4.37
N TRP A 177 -9.60 23.31 -3.40
CA TRP A 177 -9.25 22.56 -2.20
C TRP A 177 -8.59 21.22 -2.53
N SER A 178 -9.22 20.43 -3.40
CA SER A 178 -8.77 19.09 -3.76
C SER A 178 -7.42 19.12 -4.46
N LEU A 179 -7.24 20.04 -5.42
CA LEU A 179 -5.96 20.22 -6.12
C LEU A 179 -4.83 20.60 -5.15
N GLY A 180 -5.10 21.44 -4.16
CA GLY A 180 -4.13 21.81 -3.13
C GLY A 180 -3.57 20.60 -2.37
N LEU A 181 -4.41 19.60 -2.11
CA LEU A 181 -4.04 18.42 -1.31
C LEU A 181 -3.27 17.35 -2.09
N CYS A 182 -3.33 17.35 -3.43
CA CYS A 182 -2.90 16.20 -4.23
C CYS A 182 -1.38 16.04 -4.39
N TYR A 183 -0.62 17.13 -4.35
CA TYR A 183 0.74 17.10 -4.90
C TYR A 183 1.84 16.88 -3.86
N PHE A 184 1.76 17.52 -2.70
CA PHE A 184 2.90 17.58 -1.77
C PHE A 184 3.28 16.19 -1.23
N GLY A 185 2.29 15.34 -0.93
CA GLY A 185 2.54 13.95 -0.51
C GLY A 185 3.19 13.09 -1.59
N VAL A 186 2.75 13.24 -2.85
CA VAL A 186 3.32 12.53 -4.02
C VAL A 186 4.79 12.93 -4.22
N VAL A 187 5.10 14.22 -4.21
CA VAL A 187 6.48 14.70 -4.38
C VAL A 187 7.35 14.28 -3.19
N PHE A 188 6.82 14.35 -1.98
CA PHE A 188 7.54 13.95 -0.77
C PHE A 188 7.83 12.44 -0.70
N ALA A 189 7.01 11.61 -1.34
CA ALA A 189 7.25 10.17 -1.40
C ALA A 189 8.53 9.82 -2.19
N VAL A 190 8.88 10.58 -3.22
CA VAL A 190 10.03 10.29 -4.11
C VAL A 190 11.34 10.00 -3.35
N PRO A 191 11.82 10.87 -2.42
CA PRO A 191 13.04 10.59 -1.65
C PRO A 191 12.89 9.39 -0.70
N LEU A 192 11.68 9.05 -0.26
CA LEU A 192 11.45 7.90 0.62
C LEU A 192 11.72 6.57 -0.09
N ARG A 193 11.52 6.50 -1.43
CA ARG A 193 11.75 5.29 -2.22
C ARG A 193 13.13 4.67 -1.97
N ARG A 194 14.20 5.48 -2.02
CA ARG A 194 15.58 4.99 -1.81
C ARG A 194 15.74 4.38 -0.41
N GLN A 195 15.09 4.97 0.59
CA GLN A 195 15.18 4.48 1.95
C GLN A 195 14.34 3.21 2.15
N VAL A 196 13.07 3.22 1.75
CA VAL A 196 12.10 2.17 2.12
C VAL A 196 12.06 0.99 1.16
N ILE A 197 12.31 1.20 -0.14
CA ILE A 197 12.23 0.14 -1.15
C ILE A 197 13.61 -0.44 -1.44
N ILE A 198 14.63 0.41 -1.58
CA ILE A 198 15.98 -0.03 -1.95
C ILE A 198 16.75 -0.46 -0.72
N ARG A 199 17.06 0.46 0.20
CA ARG A 199 17.89 0.16 1.37
C ARG A 199 17.23 -0.74 2.40
N GLU A 200 16.01 -0.42 2.82
CA GLU A 200 15.31 -1.17 3.86
C GLU A 200 14.57 -2.40 3.30
N LYS A 201 14.41 -2.50 1.96
CA LYS A 201 13.68 -3.58 1.27
C LYS A 201 12.37 -3.97 1.95
N LEU A 202 11.59 -2.96 2.35
CA LEU A 202 10.29 -3.21 2.97
C LEU A 202 9.38 -4.01 2.03
N LYS A 203 8.52 -4.84 2.62
CA LYS A 203 7.74 -5.85 1.90
C LYS A 203 6.71 -5.23 0.96
N PHE A 204 5.96 -4.23 1.45
CA PHE A 204 4.79 -3.65 0.77
C PHE A 204 3.87 -4.75 0.19
N PRO A 205 3.20 -5.54 1.04
CA PRO A 205 2.52 -6.78 0.63
C PRO A 205 1.52 -6.61 -0.53
N SER A 206 0.65 -5.59 -0.52
CA SER A 206 -0.28 -5.31 -1.62
C SER A 206 0.44 -4.96 -2.92
N GLY A 207 1.53 -4.19 -2.84
CA GLY A 207 2.36 -3.85 -4.00
C GLY A 207 3.04 -5.08 -4.59
N PHE A 208 3.53 -5.98 -3.73
CA PHE A 208 4.09 -7.28 -4.11
C PHE A 208 3.04 -8.18 -4.78
N SER A 209 1.87 -8.36 -4.16
CA SER A 209 0.79 -9.18 -4.72
C SER A 209 0.30 -8.64 -6.08
N THR A 210 0.26 -7.32 -6.25
CA THR A 210 -0.07 -6.68 -7.52
C THR A 210 0.99 -6.97 -8.59
N ALA A 211 2.28 -6.96 -8.22
CA ALA A 211 3.36 -7.30 -9.14
C ALA A 211 3.30 -8.76 -9.59
N VAL A 212 3.04 -9.68 -8.65
CA VAL A 212 2.84 -11.10 -8.96
C VAL A 212 1.66 -11.28 -9.91
N LEU A 213 0.52 -10.62 -9.64
CA LEU A 213 -0.65 -10.68 -10.51
C LEU A 213 -0.33 -10.19 -11.93
N ILE A 214 0.28 -9.00 -12.08
CA ILE A 214 0.66 -8.47 -13.39
C ILE A 214 1.62 -9.43 -14.11
N SER A 215 2.60 -10.02 -13.40
CA SER A 215 3.51 -11.00 -13.98
C SER A 215 2.77 -12.21 -14.53
N VAL A 216 1.79 -12.74 -13.79
CA VAL A 216 0.94 -13.86 -14.21
C VAL A 216 0.08 -13.47 -15.41
N LEU A 217 -0.52 -12.28 -15.42
CA LEU A 217 -1.34 -11.79 -16.54
C LEU A 217 -0.56 -11.71 -17.85
N HIS A 218 0.72 -11.35 -17.78
CA HIS A 218 1.61 -11.23 -18.93
C HIS A 218 2.51 -12.47 -19.17
N GLY A 219 2.33 -13.56 -18.41
CA GLY A 219 3.07 -14.81 -18.60
C GLY A 219 4.55 -14.76 -18.23
N LYS A 220 5.01 -13.79 -17.42
CA LYS A 220 6.42 -13.61 -17.02
C LYS A 220 6.69 -14.11 -15.59
N THR A 221 6.53 -15.41 -15.35
CA THR A 221 6.61 -16.04 -14.01
C THR A 221 8.00 -16.03 -13.35
N GLY A 222 9.07 -15.61 -14.05
CA GLY A 222 10.44 -15.59 -13.52
C GLY A 222 10.93 -14.23 -12.99
N LEU A 223 10.14 -13.15 -13.11
CA LEU A 223 10.61 -11.78 -12.83
C LEU A 223 10.52 -11.35 -11.36
N VAL A 224 9.77 -12.05 -10.52
CA VAL A 224 9.50 -11.62 -9.14
C VAL A 224 10.06 -12.64 -8.15
N LYS A 225 11.29 -12.40 -7.65
CA LYS A 225 11.87 -13.09 -6.49
C LYS A 225 11.95 -12.11 -5.32
N ASP A 226 11.58 -12.57 -4.13
CA ASP A 226 11.70 -11.78 -2.90
C ASP A 226 13.01 -12.14 -2.17
N ASP A 227 14.03 -11.30 -2.34
CA ASP A 227 15.35 -11.49 -1.71
C ASP A 227 15.38 -11.02 -0.23
N SER A 228 14.24 -10.58 0.34
CA SER A 228 14.21 -9.91 1.65
C SER A 228 13.99 -10.83 2.87
N ALA A 229 14.03 -12.16 2.73
CA ALA A 229 13.68 -13.09 3.81
C ALA A 229 14.88 -13.83 4.44
N PRO A 230 15.32 -13.47 5.66
CA PRO A 230 15.94 -14.42 6.59
C PRO A 230 14.84 -15.21 7.33
N CYS A 231 15.11 -16.50 7.61
CA CYS A 231 14.22 -17.43 8.30
C CYS A 231 13.51 -16.85 9.54
N GLN A 232 12.24 -16.47 9.39
CA GLN A 232 11.27 -16.43 10.49
C GLN A 232 9.88 -16.76 9.93
N ARG A 233 9.50 -18.03 10.11
CA ARG A 233 8.12 -18.52 9.97
C ARG A 233 7.28 -17.91 11.10
N GLN A 234 6.03 -17.60 10.79
CA GLN A 234 4.93 -17.14 11.66
C GLN A 234 4.60 -15.61 11.66
N GLU A 235 3.44 -15.32 11.05
CA GLU A 235 2.54 -14.17 11.20
C GLU A 235 2.70 -12.91 10.33
N ALA A 236 2.27 -13.02 9.07
CA ALA A 236 1.20 -12.22 8.43
C ALA A 236 1.03 -12.75 6.99
N HIS A 237 0.23 -13.81 6.84
CA HIS A 237 0.06 -14.51 5.57
C HIS A 237 -0.95 -13.76 4.67
N ILE A 238 -0.43 -12.93 3.75
CA ILE A 238 -1.07 -12.56 2.46
C ILE A 238 -0.08 -12.82 1.30
N VAL A 239 0.81 -13.81 1.47
CA VAL A 239 1.56 -14.39 0.36
C VAL A 239 1.39 -15.91 0.41
N PRO A 240 0.95 -16.59 -0.67
CA PRO A 240 0.78 -18.04 -0.66
C PRO A 240 2.13 -18.77 -0.55
N GLU A 241 2.21 -19.83 0.26
CA GLU A 241 3.30 -20.83 0.23
C GLU A 241 3.26 -21.69 -1.07
N GLY A 242 2.34 -21.42 -2.00
CA GLY A 242 2.11 -22.23 -3.21
C GLY A 242 2.69 -21.69 -4.52
N PHE A 243 3.35 -20.52 -4.54
CA PHE A 243 3.91 -19.95 -5.77
C PHE A 243 5.36 -20.37 -6.06
N GLY A 244 6.02 -21.04 -5.10
CA GLY A 244 7.34 -21.64 -5.29
C GLY A 244 7.23 -23.11 -5.63
N GLY A 245 6.89 -23.43 -6.88
CA GLY A 245 7.29 -24.74 -7.41
C GLY A 245 8.81 -24.84 -7.28
N ARG A 246 9.31 -25.94 -6.67
CA ARG A 246 10.70 -26.35 -6.80
C ARG A 246 11.01 -26.46 -8.30
N VAL A 247 11.61 -25.42 -8.87
CA VAL A 247 12.30 -25.55 -10.14
C VAL A 247 13.68 -26.03 -9.74
N ASP A 248 13.85 -27.35 -9.77
CA ASP A 248 15.17 -27.95 -9.69
C ASP A 248 16.01 -27.33 -10.79
N ALA A 249 17.12 -26.69 -10.39
CA ALA A 249 18.10 -26.12 -11.29
C ALA A 249 18.88 -27.24 -11.98
N SER A 250 18.21 -27.97 -12.86
CA SER A 250 18.82 -28.83 -13.86
C SER A 250 18.51 -28.21 -15.21
N GLY A 251 19.52 -27.64 -15.86
CA GLY A 251 19.40 -27.08 -17.20
C GLY A 251 18.95 -28.14 -18.20
N ASN A 252 17.68 -28.06 -18.60
CA ASN A 252 17.18 -28.38 -19.93
C ASN A 252 15.75 -27.83 -20.00
N ALA A 253 15.56 -26.76 -20.79
CA ALA A 253 14.24 -26.19 -21.04
C ALA A 253 13.53 -27.02 -22.11
N ASP A 254 12.65 -27.91 -21.68
CA ASP A 254 11.73 -28.61 -22.59
C ASP A 254 10.64 -27.64 -23.04
N ALA A 255 10.61 -27.32 -24.34
CA ALA A 255 9.63 -26.42 -24.95
C ALA A 255 8.16 -26.88 -24.73
N SER A 256 7.93 -28.17 -24.47
CA SER A 256 6.61 -28.73 -24.14
C SER A 256 6.10 -28.33 -22.75
N ALA A 257 6.99 -28.14 -21.77
CA ALA A 257 6.60 -27.73 -20.41
C ALA A 257 6.16 -26.24 -20.37
N ASP A 258 6.75 -25.40 -21.21
CA ASP A 258 6.38 -23.99 -21.34
C ASP A 258 5.03 -23.79 -22.04
N GLU A 259 4.71 -24.63 -23.04
CA GLU A 259 3.40 -24.62 -23.71
C GLU A 259 2.27 -25.10 -22.80
N GLU A 260 2.49 -26.17 -22.03
CA GLU A 260 1.50 -26.69 -21.07
C GLU A 260 1.23 -25.69 -19.93
N GLY A 261 2.29 -25.05 -19.41
CA GLY A 261 2.16 -23.95 -18.46
C GLY A 261 1.44 -22.73 -19.05
N ALA A 262 1.64 -22.41 -20.34
CA ALA A 262 0.95 -21.31 -21.01
C ALA A 262 -0.54 -21.58 -21.21
N ALA A 263 -0.91 -22.82 -21.52
CA ALA A 263 -2.30 -23.25 -21.64
C ALA A 263 -3.03 -23.15 -20.29
N LEU A 264 -2.42 -23.67 -19.22
CA LEU A 264 -2.96 -23.58 -17.85
C LEU A 264 -3.15 -22.12 -17.39
N ARG A 265 -2.16 -21.24 -17.65
CA ARG A 265 -2.28 -19.80 -17.37
C ARG A 265 -3.44 -19.14 -18.12
N LYS A 266 -3.61 -19.49 -19.39
CA LYS A 266 -4.71 -18.98 -20.23
C LYS A 266 -6.08 -19.46 -19.72
N GLU A 267 -6.15 -20.70 -19.22
CA GLU A 267 -7.36 -21.25 -18.63
C GLU A 267 -7.69 -20.57 -17.29
N GLN A 268 -6.71 -20.44 -16.40
CA GLN A 268 -6.88 -19.76 -15.10
C GLN A 268 -7.25 -18.27 -15.28
N TRP A 269 -6.68 -17.59 -16.28
CA TRP A 269 -7.10 -16.25 -16.68
C TRP A 269 -8.58 -16.21 -17.09
N LYS A 270 -9.00 -17.09 -18.01
CA LYS A 270 -10.40 -17.14 -18.47
C LYS A 270 -11.35 -17.41 -17.31
N ALA A 271 -10.96 -18.30 -16.39
CA ALA A 271 -11.71 -18.59 -15.17
C ALA A 271 -11.84 -17.34 -14.28
N ASN A 272 -10.74 -16.64 -14.00
CA ASN A 272 -10.74 -15.43 -13.19
C ASN A 272 -11.59 -14.31 -13.81
N VAL A 273 -11.48 -14.07 -15.12
CA VAL A 273 -12.33 -13.07 -15.81
C VAL A 273 -13.80 -13.47 -15.76
N LYS A 274 -14.11 -14.76 -15.94
CA LYS A 274 -15.48 -15.26 -15.85
C LYS A 274 -16.05 -15.06 -14.44
N ILE A 275 -15.26 -15.35 -13.41
CA ILE A 275 -15.63 -15.10 -12.01
C ILE A 275 -15.89 -13.61 -11.79
N LEU A 276 -14.96 -12.74 -12.21
CA LEU A 276 -15.10 -11.29 -12.10
C LEU A 276 -16.41 -10.80 -12.73
N LEU A 277 -16.66 -11.16 -13.99
CA LEU A 277 -17.84 -10.72 -14.74
C LEU A 277 -19.14 -11.27 -14.15
N THR A 278 -19.14 -12.53 -13.72
CA THR A 278 -20.34 -13.15 -13.12
C THR A 278 -20.66 -12.48 -11.79
N CYS A 279 -19.66 -12.26 -10.93
CA CYS A 279 -19.82 -11.58 -9.66
C CYS A 279 -20.21 -10.11 -9.85
N PHE A 280 -19.63 -9.43 -10.84
CA PHE A 280 -19.98 -8.08 -11.23
C PHE A 280 -21.45 -7.97 -11.63
N LEU A 281 -21.90 -8.81 -12.56
CA LEU A 281 -23.30 -8.81 -13.02
C LEU A 281 -24.27 -9.20 -11.91
N THR A 282 -23.93 -10.20 -11.09
CA THR A 282 -24.79 -10.64 -9.99
C THR A 282 -24.95 -9.55 -8.94
N SER A 283 -23.84 -8.92 -8.53
CA SER A 283 -23.86 -7.80 -7.59
C SER A 283 -24.61 -6.61 -8.16
N GLY A 284 -24.34 -6.25 -9.41
CA GLY A 284 -25.03 -5.15 -10.09
C GLY A 284 -26.54 -5.36 -10.20
N LEU A 285 -26.97 -6.55 -10.65
CA LEU A 285 -28.41 -6.89 -10.76
C LEU A 285 -29.09 -6.86 -9.38
N TYR A 286 -28.41 -7.34 -8.34
CA TYR A 286 -28.91 -7.23 -6.97
C TYR A 286 -29.05 -5.77 -6.56
N THR A 287 -28.04 -4.93 -6.78
CA THR A 287 -28.09 -3.48 -6.49
C THR A 287 -29.22 -2.77 -7.23
N PHE A 288 -29.44 -3.11 -8.50
CA PHE A 288 -30.56 -2.61 -9.28
C PHE A 288 -31.91 -3.06 -8.69
N ALA A 289 -32.05 -4.32 -8.30
CA ALA A 289 -33.26 -4.81 -7.63
C ALA A 289 -33.52 -4.10 -6.28
N THR A 290 -32.48 -3.82 -5.50
CA THR A 290 -32.63 -3.09 -4.22
C THR A 290 -33.06 -1.64 -4.40
N TYR A 291 -32.90 -1.06 -5.59
CA TYR A 291 -33.43 0.27 -5.90
C TYR A 291 -34.96 0.25 -5.90
N PHE A 292 -35.55 -0.74 -6.55
CA PHE A 292 -37.00 -0.90 -6.59
C PHE A 292 -37.58 -1.47 -5.30
N PHE A 293 -36.85 -2.34 -4.60
CA PHE A 293 -37.32 -2.94 -3.35
C PHE A 293 -36.42 -2.55 -2.17
N PRO A 294 -36.57 -1.34 -1.58
CA PRO A 294 -35.76 -0.87 -0.47
C PRO A 294 -35.79 -1.79 0.76
N VAL A 295 -36.88 -2.56 0.95
CA VAL A 295 -37.02 -3.54 2.04
C VAL A 295 -35.89 -4.57 2.05
N LEU A 296 -35.29 -4.87 0.89
CA LEU A 296 -34.16 -5.79 0.80
C LEU A 296 -32.88 -5.26 1.48
N ARG A 297 -32.80 -3.97 1.82
CA ARG A 297 -31.63 -3.36 2.47
C ARG A 297 -31.63 -3.52 3.99
N ASP A 298 -32.79 -3.77 4.59
CA ASP A 298 -33.00 -3.79 6.04
C ASP A 298 -33.70 -5.09 6.49
N LEU A 299 -33.09 -6.25 6.18
CA LEU A 299 -33.68 -7.53 6.54
C LEU A 299 -33.66 -7.74 8.07
N PRO A 300 -34.82 -7.98 8.72
CA PRO A 300 -34.91 -8.14 10.17
C PRO A 300 -34.57 -9.57 10.62
N ILE A 301 -33.31 -9.99 10.42
CA ILE A 301 -32.87 -11.37 10.71
C ILE A 301 -32.98 -11.79 12.19
N PHE A 302 -32.94 -10.83 13.12
CA PHE A 302 -33.05 -11.07 14.57
C PHE A 302 -34.44 -10.70 15.12
N GLY A 303 -35.44 -10.58 14.25
CA GLY A 303 -36.82 -10.21 14.60
C GLY A 303 -37.08 -8.70 14.49
N ALA A 304 -38.38 -8.35 14.44
CA ALA A 304 -38.83 -6.99 14.19
C ALA A 304 -38.36 -5.98 15.25
N THR A 305 -38.40 -6.35 16.53
CA THR A 305 -38.01 -5.47 17.64
C THR A 305 -36.52 -5.13 17.61
N ALA A 306 -35.65 -6.10 17.28
CA ALA A 306 -34.22 -5.88 17.18
C ALA A 306 -33.88 -4.96 15.99
N ALA A 307 -34.59 -5.11 14.88
CA ALA A 307 -34.45 -4.28 13.69
C ALA A 307 -34.96 -2.84 13.92
N SER A 308 -36.22 -2.67 14.36
CA SER A 308 -36.86 -1.35 14.46
C SER A 308 -36.35 -0.51 15.62
N THR A 309 -36.02 -1.14 16.74
CA THR A 309 -35.62 -0.43 17.97
C THR A 309 -34.10 -0.31 18.05
N TRP A 310 -33.36 -1.39 17.76
CA TRP A 310 -31.93 -1.48 18.03
C TRP A 310 -31.05 -1.47 16.77
N LEU A 311 -31.63 -1.27 15.59
CA LEU A 311 -30.93 -1.21 14.30
C LEU A 311 -30.15 -2.48 13.94
N TRP A 312 -30.52 -3.62 14.53
CA TRP A 312 -29.99 -4.93 14.16
C TRP A 312 -30.73 -5.46 12.93
N THR A 313 -30.37 -4.93 11.76
CA THR A 313 -30.78 -5.44 10.45
C THR A 313 -29.59 -6.11 9.75
N LEU A 314 -29.84 -6.88 8.70
CA LEU A 314 -28.83 -7.36 7.77
C LEU A 314 -29.03 -6.67 6.42
N ASN A 315 -27.99 -6.01 5.92
CA ASN A 315 -27.96 -5.54 4.54
C ASN A 315 -27.25 -6.59 3.67
N PRO A 316 -27.94 -7.34 2.79
CA PRO A 316 -27.35 -8.43 2.01
C PRO A 316 -26.57 -7.94 0.78
N SER A 317 -25.98 -6.74 0.84
CA SER A 317 -25.12 -6.23 -0.23
C SER A 317 -23.92 -7.16 -0.45
N LEU A 318 -23.79 -7.65 -1.68
CA LEU A 318 -22.66 -8.47 -2.09
C LEU A 318 -21.36 -7.66 -2.08
N ALA A 319 -21.41 -6.34 -2.26
CA ALA A 319 -20.23 -5.50 -2.10
C ALA A 319 -19.71 -5.50 -0.67
N TYR A 320 -20.57 -5.48 0.35
CA TYR A 320 -20.11 -5.60 1.75
C TYR A 320 -19.50 -6.96 2.05
N VAL A 321 -20.03 -8.02 1.46
CA VAL A 321 -19.40 -9.35 1.50
C VAL A 321 -18.02 -9.29 0.82
N GLY A 322 -17.91 -8.66 -0.34
CA GLY A 322 -16.64 -8.41 -1.03
C GLY A 322 -15.64 -7.63 -0.18
N GLN A 323 -16.07 -6.55 0.46
CA GLN A 323 -15.24 -5.78 1.41
C GLN A 323 -14.76 -6.68 2.57
N GLY A 324 -15.65 -7.51 3.11
CA GLY A 324 -15.32 -8.48 4.16
C GLY A 324 -14.26 -9.50 3.75
N ILE A 325 -14.35 -10.01 2.52
CA ILE A 325 -13.36 -10.92 1.94
C ILE A 325 -12.00 -10.24 1.86
N VAL A 326 -11.95 -9.00 1.37
CA VAL A 326 -10.71 -8.21 1.25
C VAL A 326 -10.12 -7.89 2.63
N MET A 327 -10.94 -7.54 3.62
CA MET A 327 -10.51 -7.23 4.98
C MET A 327 -10.01 -8.47 5.76
N GLY A 328 -10.49 -9.65 5.37
CA GLY A 328 -10.14 -10.93 5.99
C GLY A 328 -10.89 -11.24 7.29
N PRO A 329 -10.79 -12.49 7.77
CA PRO A 329 -11.59 -12.97 8.90
C PRO A 329 -11.25 -12.32 10.24
N VAL A 330 -9.96 -12.06 10.53
CA VAL A 330 -9.54 -11.51 11.83
C VAL A 330 -10.10 -10.10 12.01
N THR A 331 -9.92 -9.23 11.01
CA THR A 331 -10.42 -7.85 11.05
C THR A 331 -11.93 -7.80 11.18
N THR A 332 -12.64 -8.60 10.38
CA THR A 332 -14.12 -8.61 10.37
C THR A 332 -14.73 -9.24 11.62
N LEU A 333 -14.04 -10.18 12.29
CA LEU A 333 -14.45 -10.69 13.59
C LEU A 333 -14.24 -9.67 14.71
N HIS A 334 -13.14 -8.91 14.68
CA HIS A 334 -12.93 -7.80 15.62
C HIS A 334 -13.97 -6.67 15.40
N MET A 335 -14.36 -6.39 14.16
CA MET A 335 -15.47 -5.49 13.87
C MET A 335 -16.79 -6.04 14.42
N LEU A 336 -17.07 -7.34 14.26
CA LEU A 336 -18.26 -7.96 14.86
C LEU A 336 -18.25 -7.83 16.39
N LEU A 337 -17.10 -8.07 17.03
CA LEU A 337 -16.93 -7.87 18.47
C LEU A 337 -17.26 -6.42 18.87
N GLY A 338 -16.77 -5.44 18.09
CA GLY A 338 -17.13 -4.04 18.25
C GLY A 338 -18.63 -3.77 18.12
N ALA A 339 -19.29 -4.38 17.14
CA ALA A 339 -20.73 -4.24 16.97
C ALA A 339 -21.51 -4.84 18.15
N VAL A 340 -21.09 -6.01 18.66
CA VAL A 340 -21.69 -6.64 19.84
C VAL A 340 -21.50 -5.78 21.09
N ILE A 341 -20.28 -5.27 21.34
CA ILE A 341 -20.01 -4.42 22.50
C ILE A 341 -20.76 -3.09 22.40
N GLY A 342 -20.64 -2.39 21.26
CA GLY A 342 -21.25 -1.08 21.05
C GLY A 342 -22.77 -1.15 20.99
N TRP A 343 -23.31 -1.90 20.03
CA TRP A 343 -24.75 -1.94 19.75
C TRP A 343 -25.52 -2.94 20.59
N GLY A 344 -24.89 -4.06 20.97
CA GLY A 344 -25.54 -5.11 21.75
C GLY A 344 -25.53 -4.86 23.26
N ILE A 345 -24.51 -4.17 23.79
CA ILE A 345 -24.33 -3.97 25.24
C ILE A 345 -24.42 -2.48 25.60
N LEU A 346 -23.52 -1.65 25.08
CA LEU A 346 -23.38 -0.25 25.51
C LEU A 346 -24.58 0.61 25.09
N SER A 347 -25.10 0.43 23.89
CA SER A 347 -26.26 1.20 23.39
C SER A 347 -27.52 0.95 24.24
N PRO A 348 -27.94 -0.30 24.51
CA PRO A 348 -29.01 -0.57 25.46
C PRO A 348 -28.76 -0.07 26.87
N LEU A 349 -27.54 -0.23 27.38
CA LEU A 349 -27.17 0.24 28.71
C LEU A 349 -27.30 1.76 28.83
N ALA A 350 -26.78 2.51 27.86
CA ALA A 350 -26.85 3.97 27.84
C ALA A 350 -28.30 4.47 27.74
N LYS A 351 -29.14 3.78 26.96
CA LYS A 351 -30.57 4.11 26.85
C LYS A 351 -31.32 3.81 28.14
N TYR A 352 -31.10 2.64 28.76
CA TYR A 352 -31.75 2.23 30.00
C TYR A 352 -31.35 3.12 31.19
N LYS A 353 -30.08 3.51 31.27
CA LYS A 353 -29.57 4.41 32.32
C LYS A 353 -29.90 5.89 32.09
N GLY A 354 -30.55 6.23 30.99
CA GLY A 354 -30.92 7.61 30.65
C GLY A 354 -29.76 8.51 30.24
N TRP A 355 -28.58 7.94 29.93
CA TRP A 355 -27.41 8.70 29.46
C TRP A 355 -27.58 9.23 28.03
N ALA A 356 -28.40 8.53 27.24
CA ALA A 356 -28.76 8.90 25.88
C ALA A 356 -30.30 8.91 25.70
N PRO A 357 -30.98 10.02 26.03
CA PRO A 357 -32.44 10.08 26.05
C PRO A 357 -33.09 10.10 24.66
N GLY A 358 -32.35 10.49 23.61
CA GLY A 358 -32.82 10.57 22.23
C GLY A 358 -33.15 9.23 21.57
N LYS A 359 -33.65 9.28 20.33
CA LYS A 359 -33.89 8.06 19.53
C LYS A 359 -32.58 7.30 19.32
N ILE A 360 -32.61 5.97 19.32
CA ILE A 360 -31.38 5.14 19.21
C ILE A 360 -30.61 5.47 17.93
N SER A 361 -31.29 5.79 16.83
CA SER A 361 -30.69 6.17 15.54
C SER A 361 -30.09 7.58 15.48
N ASP A 362 -30.32 8.42 16.48
CA ASP A 362 -29.87 9.81 16.51
C ASP A 362 -28.38 9.92 16.89
N TRP A 363 -27.66 10.77 16.17
CA TRP A 363 -26.22 10.99 16.33
C TRP A 363 -25.89 11.98 17.45
N GLU A 364 -26.82 12.86 17.85
CA GLU A 364 -26.55 13.87 18.87
C GLU A 364 -27.01 13.41 20.26
N THR A 365 -28.28 13.04 20.39
CA THR A 365 -28.90 12.72 21.70
C THR A 365 -29.16 11.22 21.89
N GLY A 366 -28.97 10.43 20.83
CA GLY A 366 -29.22 8.99 20.78
C GLY A 366 -28.06 8.14 21.28
N SER A 367 -28.36 6.86 21.54
CA SER A 367 -27.33 5.91 21.96
C SER A 367 -26.31 5.61 20.85
N LYS A 368 -26.69 5.76 19.56
CA LYS A 368 -25.76 5.76 18.42
C LYS A 368 -24.67 6.82 18.57
N GLY A 369 -25.04 8.07 18.87
CA GLY A 369 -24.07 9.13 19.14
C GLY A 369 -23.19 8.83 20.36
N TRP A 370 -23.80 8.32 21.44
CA TRP A 370 -23.12 8.04 22.69
C TRP A 370 -21.99 7.00 22.53
N ILE A 371 -22.25 5.87 21.86
CA ILE A 371 -21.24 4.81 21.67
C ILE A 371 -20.07 5.24 20.76
N VAL A 372 -20.28 6.23 19.90
CA VAL A 372 -19.22 6.76 19.02
C VAL A 372 -18.11 7.39 19.87
N TRP A 373 -18.43 8.05 20.99
CA TRP A 373 -17.41 8.61 21.88
C TRP A 373 -16.50 7.55 22.49
N THR A 374 -17.07 6.41 22.89
CA THR A 374 -16.29 5.26 23.37
C THR A 374 -15.42 4.68 22.26
N SER A 375 -15.99 4.53 21.06
CA SER A 375 -15.26 4.08 19.86
C SER A 375 -14.09 5.01 19.51
N LEU A 376 -14.29 6.32 19.54
CA LEU A 376 -13.27 7.33 19.26
C LEU A 376 -12.09 7.24 20.22
N ALA A 377 -12.37 7.02 21.50
CA ALA A 377 -11.35 6.86 22.52
C ALA A 377 -10.48 5.63 22.27
N ILE A 378 -11.08 4.52 21.82
CA ILE A 378 -10.35 3.32 21.38
C ILE A 378 -9.45 3.65 20.18
N MET A 379 -9.97 4.35 19.16
CA MET A 379 -9.17 4.73 17.98
C MET A 379 -7.99 5.62 18.34
N LEU A 380 -8.21 6.61 19.22
CA LEU A 380 -7.17 7.55 19.63
C LEU A 380 -6.10 6.83 20.46
N ALA A 381 -6.50 5.98 21.41
CA ALA A 381 -5.57 5.19 22.21
C ALA A 381 -4.71 4.25 21.35
N ASP A 382 -5.33 3.51 20.43
CA ASP A 382 -4.64 2.60 19.52
C ASP A 382 -3.66 3.36 18.60
N ALA A 383 -4.07 4.52 18.07
CA ALA A 383 -3.22 5.37 17.25
C ALA A 383 -2.02 5.91 18.03
N VAL A 384 -2.23 6.43 19.25
CA VAL A 384 -1.16 6.96 20.10
C VAL A 384 -0.15 5.88 20.46
N VAL A 385 -0.61 4.70 20.88
CA VAL A 385 0.29 3.59 21.26
C VAL A 385 1.05 3.06 20.05
N SER A 386 0.36 2.80 18.94
CA SER A 386 0.98 2.23 17.73
C SER A 386 2.00 3.19 17.10
N LEU A 387 1.63 4.46 16.94
CA LEU A 387 2.51 5.47 16.36
C LEU A 387 3.62 5.85 17.35
N GLY A 388 3.34 5.92 18.66
CA GLY A 388 4.35 6.13 19.69
C GLY A 388 5.41 5.04 19.69
N TYR A 389 5.01 3.77 19.56
CA TYR A 389 5.94 2.66 19.40
C TYR A 389 6.77 2.78 18.11
N LEU A 390 6.12 3.07 16.98
CA LEU A 390 6.80 3.22 15.69
C LEU A 390 7.79 4.39 15.68
N ALA A 391 7.49 5.48 16.38
CA ALA A 391 8.37 6.62 16.54
C ALA A 391 9.56 6.33 17.48
N THR A 392 9.33 5.64 18.59
CA THR A 392 10.35 5.40 19.62
C THR A 392 11.30 4.25 19.31
N ARG A 393 10.82 3.19 18.63
CA ARG A 393 11.63 1.99 18.33
C ARG A 393 12.95 2.32 17.59
N PRO A 394 12.98 3.13 16.52
CA PRO A 394 14.23 3.48 15.84
C PRO A 394 15.19 4.30 16.72
N LEU A 395 14.66 5.18 17.57
CA LEU A 395 15.47 5.98 18.50
C LEU A 395 16.13 5.09 19.55
N LEU A 396 15.37 4.18 20.18
CA LEU A 396 15.88 3.26 21.18
C LEU A 396 16.98 2.36 20.61
N GLN A 397 16.82 1.87 19.37
CA GLN A 397 17.84 1.07 18.70
C GLN A 397 19.12 1.87 18.41
N ARG A 398 18.99 3.14 18.02
CA ARG A 398 20.15 4.03 17.83
C ARG A 398 20.85 4.33 19.14
N MET A 399 20.09 4.61 20.21
CA MET A 399 20.63 4.84 21.55
C MET A 399 21.32 3.59 22.11
N ALA A 400 20.75 2.40 21.92
CA ALA A 400 21.37 1.14 22.34
C ALA A 400 22.69 0.88 21.60
N LYS A 401 22.71 1.09 20.27
CA LYS A 401 23.94 0.97 19.47
C LYS A 401 24.99 2.03 19.85
N ALA A 402 24.58 3.26 20.10
CA ALA A 402 25.46 4.32 20.59
C ALA A 402 26.00 4.03 21.99
N GLY A 403 25.16 3.49 22.87
CA GLY A 403 25.53 3.04 24.22
C GLY A 403 26.54 1.91 24.19
N HIS A 404 26.36 0.89 23.34
CA HIS A 404 27.36 -0.17 23.14
C HIS A 404 28.68 0.38 22.58
N LYS A 405 28.64 1.30 21.61
CA LYS A 405 29.85 1.96 21.08
C LYS A 405 30.55 2.83 22.13
N LEU A 406 29.80 3.53 22.98
CA LEU A 406 30.33 4.34 24.07
C LEU A 406 30.93 3.47 25.18
N HIS A 407 30.26 2.37 25.54
CA HIS A 407 30.77 1.41 26.52
C HIS A 407 32.07 0.75 26.02
N HIS A 408 32.13 0.38 24.74
CA HIS A 408 33.34 -0.15 24.12
C HIS A 408 34.46 0.90 24.06
N LYS A 409 34.15 2.17 23.76
CA LYS A 409 35.12 3.28 23.83
C LYS A 409 35.59 3.57 25.27
N LEU A 410 34.74 3.43 26.27
CA LEU A 410 35.11 3.62 27.68
C LEU A 410 35.96 2.46 28.22
N GLN A 411 35.78 1.24 27.70
CA GLN A 411 36.64 0.09 28.03
C GLN A 411 37.98 0.09 27.29
N THR A 412 38.08 0.76 26.13
CA THR A 412 39.31 0.82 25.31
C THR A 412 40.04 2.16 25.39
N SER A 413 39.41 3.23 25.90
CA SER A 413 40.11 4.44 26.30
C SER A 413 40.84 4.20 27.61
N ASP A 414 42.11 3.86 27.47
CA ASP A 414 43.13 3.93 28.50
C ASP A 414 43.28 5.38 28.96
N THR A 415 42.32 5.81 29.77
CA THR A 415 42.24 7.18 30.27
C THR A 415 43.31 7.30 31.34
N ALA A 416 44.11 8.37 31.31
CA ALA A 416 45.28 8.66 32.15
C ALA A 416 45.09 8.53 33.69
N LEU A 417 43.88 8.19 34.15
CA LEU A 417 43.52 7.76 35.49
C LEU A 417 44.02 6.34 35.86
N SER A 418 44.31 5.46 34.89
CA SER A 418 44.90 4.14 35.17
C SER A 418 46.35 4.20 35.68
N ARG A 419 47.02 5.38 35.55
CA ARG A 419 48.39 5.61 36.04
C ARG A 419 48.49 5.99 37.52
N PHE A 420 47.37 6.22 38.21
CA PHE A 420 47.36 6.68 39.61
C PHE A 420 46.87 5.62 40.62
N LEU A 421 46.58 4.40 40.19
CA LEU A 421 46.18 3.31 41.08
C LEU A 421 47.34 2.32 41.26
N PRO A 422 47.79 2.06 42.50
CA PRO A 422 48.85 1.08 42.75
C PRO A 422 48.37 -0.33 42.39
N SER A 423 49.12 -1.01 41.54
CA SER A 423 48.92 -2.42 41.20
C SER A 423 49.20 -3.32 42.40
N SER A 424 48.21 -4.11 42.83
CA SER A 424 48.40 -5.23 43.76
C SER A 424 48.66 -6.53 42.96
N PRO A 425 49.59 -7.41 43.38
CA PRO A 425 49.93 -8.61 42.61
C PRO A 425 49.07 -9.82 43.00
N SER A 426 48.78 -10.63 41.96
CA SER A 426 48.38 -12.04 42.01
C SER A 426 46.96 -12.40 42.50
N GLN A 427 46.19 -13.04 41.63
CA GLN A 427 45.87 -14.46 41.80
C GLN A 427 45.38 -15.10 40.50
N ARG A 428 45.71 -16.39 40.39
CA ARG A 428 45.61 -17.33 39.26
C ARG A 428 44.20 -17.90 39.07
N GLY A 429 43.95 -18.38 37.85
CA GLY A 429 43.03 -19.48 37.51
C GLY A 429 41.63 -19.01 37.08
N TYR A 430 41.06 -19.40 35.94
CA TYR A 430 41.08 -20.70 35.28
C TYR A 430 40.92 -20.59 33.75
N SER A 431 41.69 -21.41 33.03
CA SER A 431 41.39 -22.00 31.72
C SER A 431 40.82 -23.43 31.99
N THR A 432 40.02 -24.14 31.21
CA THR A 432 39.83 -24.42 29.76
C THR A 432 38.49 -25.19 29.63
N LEU A 433 38.00 -25.45 28.39
CA LEU A 433 37.61 -26.81 27.95
C LEU A 433 37.47 -26.84 26.42
N GLN A 434 38.37 -27.59 25.78
CA GLN A 434 38.42 -27.90 24.36
C GLN A 434 38.21 -29.41 24.27
N HIS A 435 37.23 -29.86 23.49
CA HIS A 435 36.94 -31.28 23.29
C HIS A 435 37.88 -31.86 22.22
N GLN A 436 38.52 -32.97 22.56
CA GLN A 436 39.43 -33.79 21.75
C GLN A 436 38.73 -35.12 21.38
N GLU A 437 39.29 -35.81 20.36
CA GLU A 437 39.14 -37.23 19.92
C GLU A 437 38.28 -37.39 18.65
N ASP A 438 38.71 -37.99 17.53
CA ASP A 438 39.82 -38.92 17.20
C ASP A 438 40.19 -38.78 15.70
N ASP A 439 41.47 -38.93 15.32
CA ASP A 439 41.97 -40.09 14.54
C ASP A 439 43.47 -39.96 14.14
N ALA A 440 44.08 -41.13 13.93
CA ALA A 440 45.49 -41.49 14.05
C ALA A 440 46.52 -40.91 13.05
N GLY A 441 47.81 -41.02 13.44
CA GLY A 441 48.90 -41.35 12.49
C GLY A 441 50.14 -40.45 12.51
N SER A 442 51.15 -40.87 13.27
CA SER A 442 52.53 -40.37 13.34
C SER A 442 53.31 -40.34 12.01
N ILE A 443 54.24 -39.38 11.83
CA ILE A 443 55.66 -39.56 11.41
C ILE A 443 56.46 -38.23 11.63
N PRO A 444 57.72 -38.28 12.12
CA PRO A 444 58.52 -37.10 12.54
C PRO A 444 59.44 -36.53 11.41
N PRO A 445 60.14 -35.39 11.64
CA PRO A 445 60.71 -34.53 10.58
C PRO A 445 62.19 -34.83 10.28
N PRO A 446 62.78 -34.15 9.28
CA PRO A 446 64.15 -33.69 9.47
C PRO A 446 64.34 -32.20 9.18
N SER A 447 65.20 -31.66 10.03
CA SER A 447 65.64 -30.28 10.20
C SER A 447 66.74 -29.87 9.18
N PRO A 448 67.53 -28.81 9.43
CA PRO A 448 67.39 -27.47 8.84
C PRO A 448 68.59 -27.11 7.95
N LEU A 449 68.58 -25.99 7.21
CA LEU A 449 69.80 -25.25 6.86
C LEU A 449 69.45 -23.82 6.35
N SER A 450 69.89 -22.86 7.16
CA SER A 450 70.64 -21.64 6.78
C SER A 450 69.97 -20.54 5.93
N GLY A 451 69.81 -19.36 6.53
CA GLY A 451 69.47 -18.08 5.88
C GLY A 451 70.59 -17.52 4.97
N PRO A 452 70.60 -16.22 4.57
CA PRO A 452 70.03 -15.06 5.28
C PRO A 452 69.22 -14.07 4.39
N ASN A 453 68.29 -13.34 5.01
CA ASN A 453 68.08 -11.88 4.86
C ASN A 453 66.64 -11.49 5.24
N HIS A 454 66.51 -10.81 6.37
CA HIS A 454 65.36 -9.95 6.65
C HIS A 454 65.40 -8.72 5.72
N PRO A 455 64.21 -8.21 5.35
CA PRO A 455 63.93 -6.83 5.70
C PRO A 455 62.61 -6.70 6.48
N ARG A 456 62.75 -6.07 7.65
CA ARG A 456 61.85 -5.07 8.26
C ARG A 456 60.43 -4.98 7.67
N PHE A 457 59.44 -5.48 8.42
CA PHE A 457 58.04 -5.09 8.24
C PHE A 457 57.85 -3.64 8.70
N SER A 458 57.34 -2.80 7.81
CA SER A 458 56.90 -1.43 8.10
C SER A 458 55.40 -1.46 8.43
N PRO A 459 54.90 -0.69 9.42
CA PRO A 459 53.50 -0.69 9.80
C PRO A 459 52.70 0.31 8.96
N SER A 460 52.60 0.07 7.65
CA SER A 460 51.87 0.97 6.72
C SER A 460 50.82 0.28 5.85
N ASP A 461 50.74 -1.06 5.85
CA ASP A 461 49.90 -1.77 4.89
C ASP A 461 48.49 -2.13 5.43
N ASP A 462 48.27 -1.98 6.74
CA ASP A 462 46.97 -2.27 7.37
C ASP A 462 45.97 -1.12 7.23
N GLU A 463 46.42 0.14 7.16
CA GLU A 463 45.52 1.30 6.98
C GLU A 463 44.97 1.38 5.53
N ASP A 464 45.79 1.01 4.55
CA ASP A 464 45.38 0.97 3.14
C ASP A 464 44.45 -0.22 2.87
N GLN A 465 44.65 -1.38 3.50
CA GLN A 465 43.71 -2.51 3.37
C GLN A 465 42.37 -2.25 4.07
N GLU A 466 42.36 -1.56 5.22
CA GLU A 466 41.12 -1.18 5.90
C GLU A 466 40.38 -0.08 5.12
N GLN A 467 41.08 0.89 4.51
CA GLN A 467 40.47 1.87 3.62
C GLN A 467 39.98 1.27 2.30
N THR A 468 40.68 0.28 1.74
CA THR A 468 40.24 -0.40 0.51
C THR A 468 39.04 -1.31 0.79
N ALA A 469 39.01 -2.00 1.93
CA ALA A 469 37.86 -2.80 2.37
C ALA A 469 36.65 -1.91 2.73
N ILE A 470 36.86 -0.76 3.38
CA ILE A 470 35.81 0.23 3.62
C ILE A 470 35.34 0.85 2.29
N SER A 471 36.25 1.10 1.34
CA SER A 471 35.88 1.59 0.01
C SER A 471 35.03 0.57 -0.76
N HIS A 472 35.37 -0.73 -0.68
CA HIS A 472 34.59 -1.82 -1.27
C HIS A 472 33.23 -2.01 -0.57
N ILE A 473 33.15 -1.87 0.76
CA ILE A 473 31.89 -1.89 1.53
C ILE A 473 31.02 -0.65 1.23
N LEU A 474 31.64 0.49 0.92
CA LEU A 474 30.94 1.70 0.46
C LEU A 474 30.54 1.60 -1.02
N GLN A 475 31.25 0.82 -1.83
CA GLN A 475 30.93 0.55 -3.24
C GLN A 475 29.81 -0.50 -3.40
N ASP A 476 29.77 -1.52 -2.52
CA ASP A 476 28.65 -2.47 -2.42
C ASP A 476 27.35 -1.85 -1.88
N ALA A 477 27.37 -0.57 -1.47
CA ALA A 477 26.19 0.18 -1.03
C ALA A 477 25.43 0.87 -2.19
N ASP A 478 25.95 0.82 -3.42
CA ASP A 478 25.19 1.11 -4.63
C ASP A 478 24.51 -0.18 -5.11
N GLU A 479 23.52 -0.65 -4.33
CA GLU A 479 22.51 -1.56 -4.87
C GLU A 479 21.86 -0.88 -6.08
N ASP A 480 21.97 -1.51 -7.25
CA ASP A 480 21.53 -0.97 -8.54
C ASP A 480 20.06 -0.52 -8.48
N ASP A 481 19.86 0.78 -8.33
CA ASP A 481 18.56 1.42 -8.54
C ASP A 481 18.23 1.43 -10.05
N ALA A 482 17.01 1.83 -10.41
CA ALA A 482 16.63 2.08 -11.80
C ALA A 482 17.65 3.02 -12.48
N PRO A 483 17.92 2.88 -13.78
CA PRO A 483 18.85 3.76 -14.49
C PRO A 483 18.54 5.24 -14.25
N ALA A 484 19.56 6.09 -14.14
CA ALA A 484 19.40 7.51 -13.80
C ALA A 484 18.41 8.27 -14.74
N SER A 485 18.22 7.81 -15.98
CA SER A 485 17.24 8.35 -16.94
C SER A 485 15.78 8.07 -16.57
N GLN A 486 15.53 6.98 -15.83
CA GLN A 486 14.22 6.52 -15.37
C GLN A 486 13.88 7.03 -13.95
N GLN A 487 14.88 7.52 -13.21
CA GLN A 487 14.68 8.13 -11.89
C GLN A 487 14.11 9.56 -12.02
N ILE A 488 13.49 10.03 -10.93
CA ILE A 488 13.09 11.43 -10.81
C ILE A 488 14.30 12.24 -10.34
N SER A 489 14.66 13.30 -11.06
CA SER A 489 15.79 14.16 -10.69
C SER A 489 15.55 14.85 -9.35
N ASN A 490 16.59 14.92 -8.51
CA ASN A 490 16.57 15.65 -7.23
C ASN A 490 16.12 17.12 -7.40
N ARG A 491 16.42 17.75 -8.54
CA ARG A 491 15.96 19.13 -8.82
C ARG A 491 14.43 19.21 -8.92
N ILE A 492 13.82 18.24 -9.59
CA ILE A 492 12.35 18.15 -9.72
C ILE A 492 11.72 17.91 -8.35
N VAL A 493 12.34 17.08 -7.52
CA VAL A 493 11.83 16.81 -6.16
C VAL A 493 11.89 18.05 -5.29
N VAL A 494 13.04 18.73 -5.19
CA VAL A 494 13.20 19.90 -4.32
C VAL A 494 12.31 21.06 -4.77
N ILE A 495 12.36 21.40 -6.07
CA ILE A 495 11.53 22.49 -6.62
C ILE A 495 10.06 22.10 -6.55
N GLY A 496 9.71 20.87 -6.92
CA GLY A 496 8.34 20.36 -6.88
C GLY A 496 7.77 20.33 -5.47
N LEU A 497 8.57 20.02 -4.45
CA LEU A 497 8.12 20.02 -3.06
C LEU A 497 7.81 21.43 -2.59
N ILE A 498 8.71 22.40 -2.86
CA ILE A 498 8.49 23.80 -2.51
C ILE A 498 7.23 24.33 -3.23
N LEU A 499 7.11 24.08 -4.53
CA LEU A 499 5.96 24.53 -5.32
C LEU A 499 4.66 23.86 -4.89
N SER A 500 4.66 22.56 -4.61
CA SER A 500 3.45 21.84 -4.18
C SER A 500 3.01 22.24 -2.78
N VAL A 501 3.95 22.50 -1.85
CA VAL A 501 3.64 23.05 -0.52
C VAL A 501 3.07 24.46 -0.65
N ALA A 502 3.71 25.34 -1.42
CA ALA A 502 3.22 26.69 -1.65
C ALA A 502 1.83 26.68 -2.32
N PHE A 503 1.62 25.80 -3.29
CA PHE A 503 0.34 25.62 -3.98
C PHE A 503 -0.75 25.09 -3.03
N CYS A 504 -0.44 24.12 -2.16
CA CYS A 504 -1.35 23.64 -1.12
C CYS A 504 -1.77 24.78 -0.19
N VAL A 505 -0.80 25.54 0.33
CA VAL A 505 -1.05 26.70 1.21
C VAL A 505 -1.92 27.75 0.50
N LEU A 506 -1.61 28.07 -0.76
CA LEU A 506 -2.38 29.03 -1.56
C LEU A 506 -3.82 28.57 -1.78
N CYS A 507 -4.03 27.30 -2.11
CA CYS A 507 -5.38 26.75 -2.33
C CYS A 507 -6.20 26.78 -1.04
N ILE A 508 -5.62 26.36 0.08
CA ILE A 508 -6.30 26.39 1.39
C ILE A 508 -6.62 27.83 1.79
N HIS A 509 -5.69 28.77 1.59
CA HIS A 509 -5.92 30.19 1.85
C HIS A 509 -6.99 30.78 0.92
N THR A 510 -7.07 30.33 -0.33
CA THR A 510 -8.12 30.80 -1.27
C THR A 510 -9.50 30.31 -0.86
N VAL A 511 -9.60 29.09 -0.31
CA VAL A 511 -10.88 28.49 0.11
C VAL A 511 -11.30 28.94 1.50
N PHE A 512 -10.36 29.07 2.44
CA PHE A 512 -10.61 29.28 3.87
C PHE A 512 -9.91 30.51 4.48
N GLY A 513 -9.36 31.43 3.69
CA GLY A 513 -8.42 32.46 4.17
C GLY A 513 -8.93 33.36 5.29
N SER A 514 -10.25 33.60 5.38
CA SER A 514 -10.85 34.35 6.49
C SER A 514 -11.07 33.52 7.76
N LEU A 515 -11.07 32.19 7.66
CA LEU A 515 -11.48 31.25 8.70
C LEU A 515 -10.31 30.45 9.29
N VAL A 516 -9.28 30.17 8.48
CA VAL A 516 -8.11 29.37 8.86
C VAL A 516 -6.85 30.24 8.73
N PRO A 517 -6.13 30.50 9.84
CA PRO A 517 -4.96 31.36 9.80
C PRO A 517 -3.79 30.68 9.09
N LEU A 518 -2.99 31.48 8.37
CA LEU A 518 -1.89 30.98 7.53
C LEU A 518 -0.87 30.12 8.29
N TYR A 519 -0.54 30.48 9.53
CA TYR A 519 0.41 29.73 10.35
C TYR A 519 -0.08 28.30 10.62
N ALA A 520 -1.39 28.09 10.77
CA ALA A 520 -1.98 26.79 11.02
C ALA A 520 -1.93 25.91 9.77
N THR A 521 -2.14 26.49 8.58
CA THR A 521 -1.98 25.77 7.31
C THR A 521 -0.54 25.34 7.09
N ILE A 522 0.43 26.23 7.31
CA ILE A 522 1.86 25.92 7.14
C ILE A 522 2.28 24.83 8.11
N SER A 523 1.92 24.93 9.39
CA SER A 523 2.25 23.90 10.37
C SER A 523 1.57 22.56 10.07
N ALA A 524 0.37 22.57 9.48
CA ALA A 524 -0.35 21.35 9.13
C ALA A 524 0.35 20.60 8.00
N VAL A 525 0.80 21.31 6.96
CA VAL A 525 1.55 20.71 5.86
C VAL A 525 2.90 20.16 6.36
N LEU A 526 3.62 20.90 7.20
CA LEU A 526 4.88 20.42 7.78
C LEU A 526 4.68 19.16 8.62
N MET A 527 3.63 19.12 9.44
CA MET A 527 3.28 17.95 10.23
C MET A 527 2.90 16.77 9.33
N ALA A 528 2.12 17.01 8.27
CA ALA A 528 1.73 15.99 7.30
C ALA A 528 2.95 15.30 6.66
N LEU A 529 3.98 16.06 6.30
CA LEU A 529 5.23 15.52 5.76
C LEU A 529 5.90 14.58 6.78
N VAL A 530 6.02 14.98 8.03
CA VAL A 530 6.62 14.13 9.09
C VAL A 530 5.81 12.85 9.32
N LEU A 531 4.49 12.98 9.46
CA LEU A 531 3.61 11.84 9.72
C LEU A 531 3.53 10.88 8.52
N SER A 532 3.69 11.38 7.29
CA SER A 532 3.72 10.54 6.09
C SER A 532 4.89 9.56 6.08
N ILE A 533 6.04 9.91 6.67
CA ILE A 533 7.19 8.98 6.84
C ILE A 533 6.75 7.77 7.68
N MET A 534 6.05 8.01 8.78
CA MET A 534 5.54 6.95 9.64
C MET A 534 4.49 6.10 8.92
N GLY A 535 3.57 6.76 8.19
CA GLY A 535 2.54 6.08 7.39
C GLY A 535 3.12 5.14 6.34
N VAL A 536 4.09 5.62 5.56
CA VAL A 536 4.79 4.84 4.53
C VAL A 536 5.52 3.63 5.12
N ARG A 537 6.17 3.78 6.28
CA ARG A 537 6.88 2.66 6.92
C ARG A 537 5.93 1.61 7.47
N ALA A 538 4.88 2.06 8.18
CA ALA A 538 3.83 1.16 8.64
C ALA A 538 3.19 0.40 7.48
N LEU A 539 2.92 1.09 6.36
CA LEU A 539 2.40 0.50 5.13
C LEU A 539 3.38 -0.52 4.52
N GLY A 540 4.68 -0.21 4.48
CA GLY A 540 5.70 -1.11 3.96
C GLY A 540 5.88 -2.39 4.80
N GLU A 541 5.70 -2.31 6.11
CA GLU A 541 5.82 -3.45 7.03
C GLU A 541 4.54 -4.28 7.16
N THR A 542 3.38 -3.62 7.20
CA THR A 542 2.10 -4.23 7.63
C THR A 542 1.00 -4.21 6.58
N ASP A 543 1.23 -3.59 5.42
CA ASP A 543 0.24 -3.36 4.37
C ASP A 543 -0.94 -2.46 4.76
N LEU A 544 -0.89 -1.88 5.96
CA LEU A 544 -1.90 -0.95 6.45
C LEU A 544 -1.29 0.43 6.58
N ASN A 545 -1.86 1.40 5.88
CA ASN A 545 -1.52 2.80 6.05
C ASN A 545 -2.40 3.33 7.20
N PRO A 546 -1.85 3.66 8.38
CA PRO A 546 -2.63 4.09 9.55
C PRO A 546 -3.13 5.54 9.41
N VAL A 547 -3.66 5.88 8.24
CA VAL A 547 -4.12 7.21 7.83
C VAL A 547 -5.12 7.81 8.82
N SER A 548 -6.03 6.97 9.31
CA SER A 548 -7.02 7.34 10.33
C SER A 548 -6.40 7.64 11.71
N GLY A 549 -5.27 7.03 12.05
CA GLY A 549 -4.53 7.32 13.28
C GLY A 549 -3.65 8.56 13.16
N ILE A 550 -2.99 8.71 12.00
CA ILE A 550 -2.15 9.87 11.64
C ILE A 550 -2.96 11.16 11.69
N SER A 551 -4.14 11.17 11.06
CA SER A 551 -5.05 12.34 11.08
C SER A 551 -5.49 12.70 12.50
N LYS A 552 -5.81 11.73 13.35
CA LYS A 552 -6.20 11.98 14.76
C LYS A 552 -5.06 12.53 15.61
N LEU A 553 -3.82 12.09 15.38
CA LEU A 553 -2.66 12.71 16.03
C LEU A 553 -2.48 14.16 15.59
N ALA A 554 -2.68 14.46 14.31
CA ALA A 554 -2.67 15.84 13.82
C ALA A 554 -3.78 16.66 14.51
N GLN A 555 -5.00 16.14 14.62
CA GLN A 555 -6.09 16.79 15.35
C GLN A 555 -5.72 17.03 16.83
N LEU A 556 -5.09 16.08 17.51
CA LEU A 556 -4.63 16.27 18.89
C LEU A 556 -3.56 17.36 19.00
N PHE A 557 -2.59 17.38 18.08
CA PHE A 557 -1.54 18.40 18.06
C PHE A 557 -2.10 19.80 17.83
N PHE A 558 -3.04 19.96 16.89
CA PHE A 558 -3.65 21.25 16.61
C PHE A 558 -4.54 21.76 17.74
N ALA A 559 -5.12 20.86 18.53
CA ALA A 559 -5.84 21.25 19.75
C ALA A 559 -4.94 21.89 20.82
N LEU A 560 -3.63 21.61 20.81
CA LEU A 560 -2.66 22.21 21.74
C LEU A 560 -2.17 23.58 21.27
N ILE A 561 -2.23 23.86 19.97
CA ILE A 561 -1.68 25.08 19.37
C ILE A 561 -2.76 26.13 19.13
N VAL A 562 -3.97 25.71 18.77
CA VAL A 562 -5.08 26.61 18.48
C VAL A 562 -5.85 26.88 19.77
N PRO A 563 -5.96 28.15 20.21
CA PRO A 563 -6.74 28.47 21.41
C PRO A 563 -8.19 27.98 21.29
N GLN A 564 -8.69 27.32 22.33
CA GLN A 564 -10.07 26.82 22.36
C GLN A 564 -11.12 27.94 22.32
N SER A 565 -10.75 29.16 22.72
CA SER A 565 -11.58 30.36 22.60
C SER A 565 -11.73 30.86 21.16
N HIS A 566 -10.94 30.34 20.20
CA HIS A 566 -11.04 30.74 18.81
C HIS A 566 -12.34 30.17 18.20
N PRO A 567 -13.20 31.00 17.58
CA PRO A 567 -14.51 30.58 17.08
C PRO A 567 -14.42 29.50 15.99
N THR A 568 -13.34 29.48 15.21
CA THR A 568 -13.10 28.46 14.17
C THR A 568 -12.15 27.35 14.62
N SER A 569 -11.94 27.14 15.92
CA SER A 569 -10.99 26.13 16.44
C SER A 569 -11.28 24.72 15.93
N VAL A 570 -12.55 24.32 15.88
CA VAL A 570 -13.01 23.03 15.35
C VAL A 570 -12.73 22.92 13.84
N LEU A 571 -13.00 23.98 13.07
CA LEU A 571 -12.72 24.01 11.63
C LEU A 571 -11.22 23.91 11.33
N ILE A 572 -10.38 24.68 12.05
CA ILE A 572 -8.92 24.64 11.88
C ILE A 572 -8.41 23.22 12.17
N ASN A 573 -8.95 22.58 13.21
CA ASN A 573 -8.64 21.20 13.55
C ASN A 573 -8.99 20.21 12.43
N LEU A 574 -10.20 20.33 11.85
CA LEU A 574 -10.65 19.50 10.73
C LEU A 574 -9.75 19.67 9.50
N VAL A 575 -9.46 20.91 9.11
CA VAL A 575 -8.61 21.23 7.96
C VAL A 575 -7.19 20.67 8.16
N ALA A 576 -6.61 20.84 9.34
CA ALA A 576 -5.27 20.34 9.64
C ALA A 576 -5.18 18.80 9.62
N GLY A 577 -6.20 18.13 10.16
CA GLY A 577 -6.29 16.67 10.09
C GLY A 577 -6.45 16.18 8.64
N ALA A 578 -7.25 16.86 7.82
CA ALA A 578 -7.45 16.54 6.40
C ALA A 578 -6.15 16.66 5.59
N VAL A 579 -5.37 17.72 5.81
CA VAL A 579 -4.06 17.91 5.18
C VAL A 579 -3.11 16.76 5.57
N SER A 580 -3.10 16.37 6.85
CA SER A 580 -2.27 15.27 7.33
C SER A 580 -2.69 13.92 6.75
N GLU A 581 -4.00 13.70 6.62
CA GLU A 581 -4.58 12.52 5.97
C GLU A 581 -4.14 12.42 4.51
N ALA A 582 -4.34 13.49 3.73
CA ALA A 582 -4.02 13.56 2.32
C ALA A 582 -2.54 13.30 2.05
N GLY A 583 -1.65 13.93 2.83
CA GLY A 583 -0.20 13.78 2.67
C GLY A 583 0.28 12.35 2.92
N ALA A 584 -0.17 11.74 4.01
CA ALA A 584 0.20 10.36 4.36
C ALA A 584 -0.40 9.32 3.42
N LEU A 585 -1.64 9.56 2.95
CA LEU A 585 -2.31 8.69 1.98
C LEU A 585 -1.57 8.73 0.63
N GLN A 586 -1.33 9.91 0.05
CA GLN A 586 -0.66 10.05 -1.24
C GLN A 586 0.77 9.50 -1.25
N ALA A 587 1.53 9.75 -0.18
CA ALA A 587 2.87 9.21 -0.06
C ALA A 587 2.86 7.68 0.05
N GLY A 588 1.91 7.12 0.82
CA GLY A 588 1.72 5.68 0.96
C GLY A 588 1.37 5.00 -0.38
N ASP A 589 0.40 5.56 -1.10
CA ASP A 589 -0.08 5.02 -2.37
C ASP A 589 1.05 4.99 -3.42
N LEU A 590 1.83 6.08 -3.53
CA LEU A 590 2.98 6.11 -4.44
C LEU A 590 4.01 5.05 -4.08
N MET A 591 4.23 4.78 -2.79
CA MET A 591 5.20 3.76 -2.36
C MET A 591 4.75 2.34 -2.67
N GLN A 592 3.45 2.04 -2.55
CA GLN A 592 2.94 0.74 -3.00
C GLN A 592 3.15 0.55 -4.50
N ASP A 593 2.80 1.57 -5.28
CA ASP A 593 2.97 1.55 -6.72
C ASP A 593 4.44 1.40 -7.10
N LEU A 594 5.33 2.20 -6.52
CA LEU A 594 6.77 2.13 -6.79
C LEU A 594 7.38 0.79 -6.39
N LYS A 595 6.85 0.09 -5.38
CA LYS A 595 7.23 -1.30 -5.11
C LYS A 595 6.79 -2.20 -6.26
N THR A 596 5.53 -2.12 -6.69
CA THR A 596 5.02 -2.91 -7.82
C THR A 596 5.85 -2.70 -9.08
N GLY A 597 6.15 -1.44 -9.39
CA GLY A 597 6.98 -1.06 -10.53
C GLY A 597 8.42 -1.54 -10.40
N HIS A 598 9.03 -1.42 -9.22
CA HIS A 598 10.38 -1.92 -8.97
C HIS A 598 10.50 -3.43 -9.21
N LEU A 599 9.52 -4.23 -8.76
CA LEU A 599 9.49 -5.68 -8.97
C LEU A 599 9.27 -6.08 -10.44
N LEU A 600 8.71 -5.19 -11.26
CA LEU A 600 8.40 -5.42 -12.67
C LEU A 600 9.33 -4.66 -13.64
N GLY A 601 10.29 -3.90 -13.11
CA GLY A 601 11.18 -3.03 -13.87
C GLY A 601 10.48 -1.84 -14.57
N ALA A 602 9.37 -1.35 -14.03
CA ALA A 602 8.73 -0.13 -14.51
C ALA A 602 9.50 1.12 -14.04
N ALA A 603 9.64 2.11 -14.93
CA ALA A 603 10.36 3.34 -14.61
C ALA A 603 9.67 4.14 -13.48
N PRO A 604 10.36 4.47 -12.36
CA PRO A 604 9.80 5.27 -11.27
C PRO A 604 9.23 6.62 -11.72
N LYS A 605 9.89 7.26 -12.70
CA LYS A 605 9.44 8.51 -13.30
C LYS A 605 8.09 8.39 -13.99
N ALA A 606 7.81 7.26 -14.66
CA ALA A 606 6.53 7.05 -15.33
C ALA A 606 5.39 6.93 -14.32
N GLN A 607 5.64 6.23 -13.20
CA GLN A 607 4.68 6.07 -12.11
C GLN A 607 4.42 7.39 -11.38
N PHE A 608 5.48 8.17 -11.10
CA PHE A 608 5.34 9.50 -10.52
C PHE A 608 4.40 10.38 -11.35
N TRP A 609 4.64 10.48 -12.67
CA TRP A 609 3.76 11.28 -13.54
C TRP A 609 2.37 10.66 -13.70
N GLY A 610 2.26 9.34 -13.75
CA GLY A 610 0.98 8.64 -13.75
C GLY A 610 0.13 8.99 -12.54
N GLN A 611 0.72 9.00 -11.35
CA GLN A 611 0.04 9.39 -10.12
C GLN A 611 -0.31 10.87 -10.08
N VAL A 612 0.58 11.77 -10.53
CA VAL A 612 0.26 13.21 -10.63
C VAL A 612 -0.95 13.43 -11.53
N ILE A 613 -1.03 12.75 -12.68
CA ILE A 613 -2.17 12.84 -13.61
C ILE A 613 -3.44 12.26 -12.98
N GLY A 614 -3.37 11.03 -12.45
CA GLY A 614 -4.53 10.36 -11.85
C GLY A 614 -5.09 11.11 -10.64
N ALA A 615 -4.22 11.60 -9.74
CA ALA A 615 -4.62 12.43 -8.61
C ALA A 615 -5.24 13.76 -9.06
N THR A 616 -4.66 14.44 -10.05
CA THR A 616 -5.21 15.70 -10.58
C THR A 616 -6.61 15.50 -11.16
N VAL A 617 -6.78 14.51 -12.05
CA VAL A 617 -8.09 14.22 -12.65
C VAL A 617 -9.06 13.74 -11.58
N GLY A 618 -8.61 12.88 -10.67
CA GLY A 618 -9.45 12.37 -9.57
C GLY A 618 -9.90 13.46 -8.61
N ALA A 619 -9.08 14.48 -8.32
CA ALA A 619 -9.44 15.62 -7.48
C ALA A 619 -10.59 16.42 -8.10
N VAL A 620 -10.47 16.73 -9.39
CA VAL A 620 -11.50 17.46 -10.14
C VAL A 620 -12.76 16.61 -10.22
N VAL A 621 -12.65 15.37 -10.66
CA VAL A 621 -13.78 14.44 -10.84
C VAL A 621 -14.48 14.16 -9.52
N SER A 622 -13.75 13.93 -8.41
CA SER A 622 -14.34 13.68 -7.10
C SER A 622 -15.19 14.86 -6.61
N ALA A 623 -14.77 16.10 -6.89
CA ALA A 623 -15.56 17.29 -6.56
C ALA A 623 -16.91 17.31 -7.32
N PHE A 624 -16.90 16.97 -8.60
CA PHE A 624 -18.13 16.88 -9.41
C PHE A 624 -19.01 15.71 -8.97
N ILE A 625 -18.43 14.53 -8.74
CA ILE A 625 -19.18 13.35 -8.26
C ILE A 625 -19.80 13.67 -6.90
N TYR A 626 -19.06 14.25 -5.96
CA TYR A 626 -19.60 14.64 -4.65
C TYR A 626 -20.78 15.61 -4.78
N LYS A 627 -20.67 16.63 -5.65
CA LYS A 627 -21.79 17.55 -5.92
C LYS A 627 -22.97 16.87 -6.58
N LEU A 628 -22.74 15.89 -7.45
CA LEU A 628 -23.80 15.09 -8.06
C LEU A 628 -24.55 14.27 -7.00
N TYR A 629 -23.84 13.57 -6.11
CA TYR A 629 -24.47 12.80 -5.03
C TYR A 629 -25.24 13.69 -4.05
N THR A 630 -24.68 14.84 -3.66
CA THR A 630 -25.33 15.78 -2.72
C THR A 630 -26.50 16.57 -3.35
N ALA A 631 -26.58 16.64 -4.68
CA ALA A 631 -27.72 17.24 -5.38
C ALA A 631 -28.90 16.27 -5.51
N VAL A 632 -28.64 14.97 -5.61
CA VAL A 632 -29.66 13.93 -5.83
C VAL A 632 -30.13 13.31 -4.52
N TYR A 633 -29.22 13.10 -3.56
CA TYR A 633 -29.52 12.43 -2.30
C TYR A 633 -29.45 13.36 -1.10
N THR A 634 -30.30 13.12 -0.11
CA THR A 634 -30.23 13.77 1.20
C THR A 634 -29.04 13.23 2.00
N ILE A 635 -28.10 14.10 2.35
CA ILE A 635 -26.91 13.77 3.14
C ILE A 635 -26.83 14.73 4.34
N PRO A 636 -26.76 14.24 5.59
CA PRO A 636 -26.88 12.84 6.01
C PRO A 636 -28.29 12.27 5.82
N GLY A 637 -28.39 11.00 5.45
CA GLY A 637 -29.66 10.30 5.22
C GLY A 637 -29.63 8.83 5.60
N SER A 638 -30.70 8.09 5.27
CA SER A 638 -30.79 6.64 5.53
C SER A 638 -29.82 5.83 4.67
N LEU A 639 -29.69 6.20 3.39
CA LEU A 639 -28.74 5.58 2.46
C LEU A 639 -27.31 6.06 2.70
N PHE A 640 -27.08 7.38 2.80
CA PHE A 640 -25.75 7.96 3.02
C PHE A 640 -25.62 8.52 4.43
N GLN A 641 -25.17 7.67 5.36
CA GLN A 641 -25.08 8.04 6.78
C GLN A 641 -23.86 8.91 7.13
N VAL A 642 -22.85 8.96 6.26
CA VAL A 642 -21.56 9.67 6.45
C VAL A 642 -20.93 9.43 7.83
N PRO A 643 -20.77 8.17 8.28
CA PRO A 643 -20.29 7.86 9.63
C PRO A 643 -18.89 8.45 9.91
N THR A 644 -18.03 8.49 8.90
CA THR A 644 -16.69 9.08 9.00
C THR A 644 -16.76 10.57 9.34
N ALA A 645 -17.73 11.32 8.80
CA ALA A 645 -17.90 12.73 9.12
C ALA A 645 -18.17 12.98 10.61
N TYR A 646 -19.00 12.12 11.23
CA TYR A 646 -19.23 12.16 12.67
C TYR A 646 -17.97 11.86 13.47
N VAL A 647 -17.18 10.87 13.04
CA VAL A 647 -15.88 10.55 13.65
C VAL A 647 -14.93 11.77 13.59
N TRP A 648 -14.89 12.48 12.46
CA TRP A 648 -14.06 13.67 12.27
C TRP A 648 -14.48 14.83 13.18
N ILE A 649 -15.76 15.22 13.14
CA ILE A 649 -16.27 16.37 13.92
C ILE A 649 -16.24 16.09 15.42
N PHE A 650 -16.59 14.87 15.86
CA PHE A 650 -16.53 14.52 17.28
C PHE A 650 -15.10 14.44 17.78
N THR A 651 -14.14 13.99 16.97
CA THR A 651 -12.73 14.07 17.37
C THR A 651 -12.29 15.53 17.53
N ALA A 652 -12.63 16.40 16.57
CA ALA A 652 -12.29 17.81 16.63
C ALA A 652 -12.91 18.49 17.88
N ARG A 653 -14.17 18.19 18.21
CA ARG A 653 -14.84 18.69 19.43
C ARG A 653 -14.29 18.10 20.72
N LEU A 654 -13.93 16.80 20.71
CA LEU A 654 -13.34 16.11 21.86
C LEU A 654 -12.08 16.83 22.34
N VAL A 655 -11.18 17.10 21.39
CA VAL A 655 -9.87 17.68 21.68
C VAL A 655 -9.95 19.18 22.00
N THR A 656 -11.02 19.87 21.58
CA THR A 656 -11.32 21.25 22.00
C THR A 656 -12.15 21.33 23.28
N GLY A 657 -12.46 20.20 23.92
CA GLY A 657 -13.12 20.15 25.23
C GLY A 657 -14.65 20.26 25.20
N GLN A 658 -15.28 20.11 24.03
CA GLN A 658 -16.71 20.28 23.83
C GLN A 658 -17.44 18.95 23.56
N GLY A 659 -18.72 18.88 23.94
CA GLY A 659 -19.68 17.92 23.35
C GLY A 659 -19.73 16.51 23.94
N LEU A 660 -19.10 16.24 25.09
CA LEU A 660 -19.19 14.92 25.73
C LEU A 660 -20.56 14.70 26.42
N PRO A 661 -21.32 13.66 26.06
CA PRO A 661 -22.54 13.28 26.75
C PRO A 661 -22.27 12.81 28.19
N HIS A 662 -23.32 12.79 29.02
CA HIS A 662 -23.22 12.28 30.39
C HIS A 662 -22.69 10.83 30.41
N MET A 663 -21.77 10.54 31.33
CA MET A 663 -21.06 9.24 31.47
C MET A 663 -20.19 8.80 30.28
N ALA A 664 -20.17 9.53 29.16
CA ALA A 664 -19.38 9.13 28.00
C ALA A 664 -17.87 9.19 28.29
N ARG A 665 -17.42 10.15 29.13
CA ARG A 665 -16.01 10.36 29.47
C ARG A 665 -15.42 9.17 30.22
N GLU A 666 -16.12 8.67 31.23
CA GLU A 666 -15.69 7.60 32.11
C GLU A 666 -15.52 6.29 31.32
N TRP A 667 -16.52 5.97 30.48
CA TRP A 667 -16.46 4.82 29.59
C TRP A 667 -15.41 4.97 28.49
N ALA A 668 -15.29 6.16 27.89
CA ALA A 668 -14.25 6.46 26.91
C ALA A 668 -12.85 6.26 27.49
N VAL A 669 -12.57 6.77 28.69
CA VAL A 669 -11.27 6.58 29.36
C VAL A 669 -11.04 5.11 29.70
N GLY A 670 -12.04 4.41 30.23
CA GLY A 670 -11.91 2.99 30.55
C GLY A 670 -11.57 2.14 29.32
N PHE A 671 -12.26 2.37 28.21
CA PHE A 671 -11.99 1.69 26.95
C PHE A 671 -10.67 2.13 26.30
N ALA A 672 -10.28 3.40 26.41
CA ALA A 672 -8.98 3.88 25.94
C ALA A 672 -7.83 3.19 26.67
N VAL A 673 -7.90 3.05 28.00
CA VAL A 673 -6.88 2.34 28.79
C VAL A 673 -6.88 0.85 28.43
N LEU A 674 -8.05 0.21 28.38
CA LEU A 674 -8.16 -1.20 28.00
C LEU A 674 -7.51 -1.44 26.63
N PHE A 675 -7.87 -0.63 25.62
CA PHE A 675 -7.36 -0.85 24.28
C PHE A 675 -5.91 -0.42 24.11
N ALA A 676 -5.43 0.60 24.83
CA ALA A 676 -4.00 0.91 24.90
C ALA A 676 -3.20 -0.32 25.39
N LEU A 677 -3.67 -0.99 26.44
CA LEU A 677 -3.05 -2.21 26.95
C LEU A 677 -3.13 -3.35 25.93
N THR A 678 -4.29 -3.54 25.26
CA THR A 678 -4.39 -4.58 24.21
C THR A 678 -3.43 -4.30 23.06
N THR A 679 -3.30 -3.05 22.63
CA THR A 679 -2.40 -2.65 21.54
C THR A 679 -0.95 -2.83 21.95
N MET A 680 -0.57 -2.49 23.19
CA MET A 680 0.74 -2.81 23.75
C MET A 680 0.99 -4.33 23.72
N VAL A 681 0.05 -5.14 24.20
CA VAL A 681 0.15 -6.61 24.15
C VAL A 681 0.33 -7.08 22.71
N ARG A 682 -0.41 -6.52 21.75
CA ARG A 682 -0.28 -6.89 20.33
C ARG A 682 1.10 -6.55 19.78
N ILE A 683 1.66 -5.42 20.17
CA ILE A 683 3.01 -5.00 19.79
C ILE A 683 4.06 -5.94 20.40
N TYR A 684 3.97 -6.26 21.69
CA TYR A 684 4.94 -7.13 22.38
C TYR A 684 4.81 -8.61 22.01
N ALA A 685 3.59 -9.06 21.66
CA ALA A 685 3.30 -10.43 21.26
C ALA A 685 3.34 -10.62 19.73
N ALA A 686 3.90 -9.67 18.98
CA ALA A 686 4.09 -9.79 17.54
C ALA A 686 4.84 -11.09 17.21
N GLY A 687 4.27 -11.91 16.32
CA GLY A 687 4.83 -13.21 15.90
C GLY A 687 4.30 -14.43 16.66
N LYS A 688 3.39 -14.26 17.63
CA LYS A 688 2.80 -15.38 18.40
C LYS A 688 1.42 -15.77 17.86
N SER A 689 1.23 -17.05 17.54
CA SER A 689 -0.01 -17.65 16.99
C SER A 689 -1.34 -17.36 17.72
N TRP A 690 -1.31 -16.90 18.97
CA TRP A 690 -2.50 -16.51 19.75
C TRP A 690 -2.87 -15.04 19.60
N LEU A 691 -2.00 -14.23 18.96
CA LEU A 691 -2.22 -12.81 18.69
C LEU A 691 -3.52 -12.55 17.90
N ARG A 692 -3.92 -13.52 17.05
CA ARG A 692 -5.20 -13.50 16.31
C ARG A 692 -6.45 -13.41 17.19
N PHE A 693 -6.35 -13.75 18.48
CA PHE A 693 -7.44 -13.64 19.44
C PHE A 693 -7.45 -12.32 20.20
N VAL A 694 -6.36 -11.54 20.09
CA VAL A 694 -6.27 -10.22 20.75
C VAL A 694 -6.92 -9.19 19.84
N PRO A 695 -8.01 -8.52 20.31
CA PRO A 695 -8.77 -7.62 19.47
C PRO A 695 -7.95 -6.40 19.06
N GLY A 696 -8.05 -6.02 17.79
CA GLY A 696 -7.43 -4.80 17.28
C GLY A 696 -8.31 -3.58 17.53
N GLY A 697 -7.74 -2.54 18.14
CA GLY A 697 -8.48 -1.33 18.54
C GLY A 697 -9.23 -0.67 17.39
N ILE A 698 -8.56 -0.43 16.26
CA ILE A 698 -9.20 0.17 15.08
C ILE A 698 -10.38 -0.67 14.58
N ALA A 699 -10.22 -1.99 14.45
CA ALA A 699 -11.29 -2.85 13.94
C ALA A 699 -12.50 -2.88 14.88
N VAL A 700 -12.27 -3.00 16.19
CA VAL A 700 -13.35 -2.92 17.20
C VAL A 700 -14.07 -1.58 17.14
N ALA A 701 -13.32 -0.47 17.11
CA ALA A 701 -13.92 0.86 17.02
C ALA A 701 -14.77 1.03 15.75
N VAL A 702 -14.28 0.57 14.60
CA VAL A 702 -15.06 0.60 13.33
C VAL A 702 -16.37 -0.18 13.45
N GLY A 703 -16.36 -1.32 14.15
CA GLY A 703 -17.57 -2.08 14.45
C GLY A 703 -18.55 -1.38 15.40
N MET A 704 -18.04 -0.53 16.30
CA MET A 704 -18.86 0.21 17.27
C MET A 704 -19.57 1.42 16.66
N TYR A 705 -18.93 2.17 15.76
CA TYR A 705 -19.57 3.36 15.16
C TYR A 705 -20.38 3.03 13.90
N ASN A 706 -20.03 1.98 13.16
CA ASN A 706 -20.85 1.52 12.03
C ASN A 706 -22.07 0.77 12.53
N VAL A 707 -23.19 0.94 11.83
CA VAL A 707 -24.42 0.19 12.14
C VAL A 707 -24.20 -1.33 11.95
N PRO A 708 -24.88 -2.18 12.74
CA PRO A 708 -24.70 -3.63 12.65
C PRO A 708 -24.93 -4.21 11.26
N SER A 709 -25.83 -3.60 10.47
CA SER A 709 -26.21 -4.08 9.13
C SER A 709 -25.04 -4.20 8.16
N PHE A 710 -24.10 -3.25 8.17
CA PHE A 710 -22.90 -3.31 7.34
C PHE A 710 -21.86 -4.27 7.91
N THR A 711 -21.71 -4.28 9.24
CA THR A 711 -20.72 -5.11 9.92
C THR A 711 -21.00 -6.59 9.74
N LEU A 712 -22.26 -7.01 9.87
CA LEU A 712 -22.67 -8.41 9.70
C LEU A 712 -22.36 -8.92 8.28
N ALA A 713 -22.68 -8.15 7.25
CA ALA A 713 -22.39 -8.52 5.87
C ALA A 713 -20.88 -8.64 5.60
N ARG A 714 -20.06 -7.74 6.15
CA ARG A 714 -18.59 -7.85 6.10
C ARG A 714 -18.09 -9.08 6.85
N THR A 715 -18.66 -9.41 8.01
CA THR A 715 -18.28 -10.64 8.72
C THR A 715 -18.60 -11.89 7.92
N VAL A 716 -19.73 -11.94 7.21
CA VAL A 716 -20.02 -13.03 6.26
C VAL A 716 -18.91 -13.16 5.23
N GLY A 717 -18.47 -12.06 4.63
CA GLY A 717 -17.33 -12.04 3.70
C GLY A 717 -16.03 -12.55 4.31
N GLY A 718 -15.70 -12.12 5.52
CA GLY A 718 -14.52 -12.60 6.23
C GLY A 718 -14.56 -14.10 6.54
N LEU A 719 -15.75 -14.62 6.90
CA LEU A 719 -15.97 -16.05 7.10
C LEU A 719 -15.85 -16.85 5.80
N VAL A 720 -16.31 -16.31 4.67
CA VAL A 720 -16.10 -16.91 3.34
C VAL A 720 -14.60 -16.99 3.03
N ALA A 721 -13.84 -15.93 3.31
CA ALA A 721 -12.39 -15.94 3.13
C ALA A 721 -11.69 -16.96 4.05
N TRP A 722 -12.14 -17.10 5.30
CA TRP A 722 -11.64 -18.14 6.22
C TRP A 722 -11.94 -19.54 5.71
N TRP A 723 -13.16 -19.79 5.24
CA TRP A 723 -13.57 -21.07 4.68
C TRP A 723 -12.76 -21.43 3.43
N TRP A 724 -12.53 -20.46 2.54
CA TRP A 724 -11.73 -20.64 1.33
C TRP A 724 -10.30 -21.10 1.67
N ARG A 725 -9.68 -20.44 2.63
CA ARG A 725 -8.30 -20.72 3.09
C ARG A 725 -8.16 -21.99 3.92
N ARG A 726 -9.27 -22.57 4.39
CA ARG A 726 -9.24 -23.83 5.13
C ARG A 726 -8.88 -25.02 4.23
N THR A 727 -9.08 -24.90 2.92
CA THR A 727 -8.69 -25.93 1.95
C THR A 727 -7.21 -25.74 1.57
N PRO A 728 -6.32 -26.70 1.92
CA PRO A 728 -4.91 -26.62 1.53
C PRO A 728 -4.75 -26.59 0.01
N GLY A 729 -3.82 -25.76 -0.50
CA GLY A 729 -3.49 -25.69 -1.92
C GLY A 729 -4.40 -24.80 -2.79
N ARG A 730 -5.40 -24.11 -2.23
CA ARG A 730 -6.18 -23.11 -2.97
C ARG A 730 -5.43 -21.78 -3.07
N ASP A 731 -5.46 -21.19 -4.25
CA ASP A 731 -4.97 -19.83 -4.50
C ASP A 731 -5.97 -18.78 -3.96
N ASP A 732 -5.45 -17.67 -3.43
CA ASP A 732 -6.24 -16.54 -2.95
C ASP A 732 -6.66 -15.61 -4.11
N THR A 733 -6.00 -15.70 -5.28
CA THR A 733 -6.30 -14.85 -6.44
C THR A 733 -7.78 -14.89 -6.86
N PRO A 734 -8.42 -16.07 -7.07
CA PRO A 734 -9.83 -16.12 -7.48
C PRO A 734 -10.78 -15.52 -6.43
N LEU A 735 -10.42 -15.62 -5.15
CA LEU A 735 -11.20 -15.05 -4.04
C LEU A 735 -11.15 -13.51 -4.06
N ILE A 736 -9.98 -12.93 -4.31
CA ILE A 736 -9.81 -11.48 -4.45
C ILE A 736 -10.56 -10.97 -5.70
N VAL A 737 -10.46 -11.70 -6.81
CA VAL A 737 -11.16 -11.37 -8.07
C VAL A 737 -12.68 -11.40 -7.87
N LEU A 738 -13.20 -12.39 -7.15
CA LEU A 738 -14.61 -12.49 -6.77
C LEU A 738 -15.06 -11.28 -5.95
N ALA A 739 -14.31 -10.95 -4.88
CA ALA A 739 -14.63 -9.82 -4.02
C ALA A 739 -14.63 -8.48 -4.78
N SER A 740 -13.69 -8.33 -5.70
CA SER A 740 -13.56 -7.16 -6.56
C SER A 740 -14.73 -7.05 -7.54
N GLY A 741 -15.17 -8.17 -8.12
CA GLY A 741 -16.37 -8.22 -8.95
C GLY A 741 -17.60 -7.74 -8.18
N PHE A 742 -17.79 -8.18 -6.94
CA PHE A 742 -18.91 -7.72 -6.12
C PHE A 742 -18.87 -6.21 -5.83
N ILE A 743 -17.71 -5.68 -5.43
CA ILE A 743 -17.56 -4.24 -5.12
C ILE A 743 -17.78 -3.39 -6.37
N LEU A 744 -17.16 -3.77 -7.50
CA LEU A 744 -17.29 -3.04 -8.76
C LEU A 744 -18.71 -3.14 -9.35
N GLY A 745 -19.36 -4.29 -9.22
CA GLY A 745 -20.71 -4.50 -9.75
C GLY A 745 -21.72 -3.56 -9.09
N GLU A 746 -21.73 -3.52 -7.76
CA GLU A 746 -22.60 -2.60 -7.02
C GLU A 746 -22.18 -1.14 -7.21
N GLY A 747 -20.89 -0.84 -7.17
CA GLY A 747 -20.38 0.52 -7.35
C GLY A 747 -20.58 1.09 -8.76
N PHE A 748 -20.63 0.24 -9.80
CA PHE A 748 -21.00 0.65 -11.15
C PHE A 748 -22.52 0.81 -11.29
N LEU A 749 -23.32 -0.13 -10.77
CA LEU A 749 -24.79 -0.03 -10.84
C LEU A 749 -25.36 1.04 -9.91
N SER A 750 -24.63 1.49 -8.89
CA SER A 750 -25.02 2.65 -8.10
C SER A 750 -25.05 3.93 -8.93
N ILE A 751 -24.25 4.03 -10.00
CA ILE A 751 -24.32 5.13 -10.98
C ILE A 751 -25.66 5.10 -11.71
N VAL A 752 -26.13 3.91 -12.10
CA VAL A 752 -27.45 3.74 -12.73
C VAL A 752 -28.56 4.13 -11.75
N ASN A 753 -28.47 3.70 -10.50
CA ASN A 753 -29.41 4.10 -9.45
C ASN A 753 -29.42 5.62 -9.23
N LEU A 754 -28.26 6.27 -9.25
CA LEU A 754 -28.13 7.72 -9.15
C LEU A 754 -28.81 8.44 -10.34
N LEU A 755 -28.67 7.91 -11.55
CA LEU A 755 -29.35 8.44 -12.74
C LEU A 755 -30.87 8.24 -12.67
N MET A 756 -31.33 7.08 -12.19
CA MET A 756 -32.76 6.80 -12.00
C MET A 756 -33.37 7.73 -10.93
N GLU A 757 -32.68 7.91 -9.80
CA GLU A 757 -33.08 8.83 -8.75
C GLU A 757 -33.15 10.27 -9.26
N SER A 758 -32.13 10.70 -10.00
CA SER A 758 -32.12 12.01 -10.65
C SER A 758 -33.24 12.19 -11.68
N ALA A 759 -33.71 11.10 -12.30
CA ALA A 759 -34.83 11.11 -13.24
C ALA A 759 -36.21 10.99 -12.54
N GLY A 760 -36.24 10.86 -11.21
CA GLY A 760 -37.47 10.74 -10.43
C GLY A 760 -38.19 9.40 -10.61
N VAL A 761 -37.45 8.33 -10.94
CA VAL A 761 -38.03 6.98 -11.05
C VAL A 761 -38.50 6.54 -9.65
N PRO A 762 -39.77 6.13 -9.47
CA PRO A 762 -40.27 5.75 -8.15
C PRO A 762 -39.69 4.40 -7.69
N HIS A 763 -39.46 4.29 -6.37
CA HIS A 763 -39.26 2.99 -5.71
C HIS A 763 -40.59 2.22 -5.69
N LEU A 764 -40.54 0.88 -5.78
CA LEU A 764 -41.71 -0.01 -5.76
C LEU A 764 -42.11 -0.46 -4.35
#